data_AF-A0A1X1Z5A4-F1
#
_entry.id   AF-A0A1X1Z5A4-F1
#
_cell.length_a   1.000
_cell.length_b   1.000
_cell.length_c   1.000
_cell.angle_alpha   90.00
_cell.angle_beta   90.00
_cell.angle_gamma   90.00
#
_symmetry.space_group_name_H-M   'P 1'
#
loop_
_entity.id
_entity.type
_entity.pdbx_description
1 polymer ?
#
loop_
_entity_poly.entity_id
_entity_poly.type
_entity_poly.pdbx_seq_one_letter_code
_entity_poly.pdbx_strand_id
1 'polypeptide(L)'
;MSAPAPPVLTVRYDGSERTFAAGHDVVVGRDLRADMRITHPLISRAHLLLRFDQGRWLAIDNGSLNGTFVNGRRVPVVEIHDGQCLNIGNPDGPQLMFEVGRHQGMAGRPPQTESMGIPAVAHPSGTAWSAAPAGPPVAAPPGPPPGPAGRPPNWASPPPRRPHPGAPGPRPAPPAQPVYAGGGRAPAPPPAAPPPNFQKHPQMAGVPSPQTEMSRGAAKPPEVANLATKMFHALRPSRTGSLQKPSGALTIGRATDNDVVIQDVLASRHHAFLTQTPLGTEIRDAHSVNGTFVNGVRVGSAVLTEGDVVTIGNVDLVFTRGELLRRTEAATRTGGLEVNSVCYTVDHNKQLLDHISLTARPGTLTAIIGGSGAGKTTLSRLIVGYTSPTSGSVTFEGHDIHAEYASMRSRIGMVPQDDVVHRQLTVNQALNYAAELRLPPDTSKAERAQIVAQVLEELDMTKHAETRVDKLSGGQRKRASVALELLTQPSLLLLDEPTSGLDPALDRQVMLMLRQLADAGRVVLVVTHSVSYLDVCDQILLVAPGGKTAFCGPPDQVEAAMGTRNWADIFAKVGADPDEANRRFKERNQQSSKPPSPQSPADLGEPPRTDLWRQLSTIARRQVRLVVSDRGYTIFLAILPFLIGALSLTVKGPHPGLGPADPLGPAPTQPQYIMVLLNIGAVFMGTALTIRDLIGERAIFRREQAVGLSTTAYLLAKITVFCVFATLQAAVATIIVRLGKGAPTAHPPFFGNSTFSLFVTVAGTCVASAMLGLLLSACAQSNEQIMPLLVVSIMSQLVFSSGMIPVYQRFGLEELAWLTPARWGYAAGASSIDFPSLVKVKQIPTNDPIWQHSKHIFVFDMAMLLFLSVAYTGFVRWHIRLKR
;
A
#
# COMPACT_ATOMS: atom_id res chain seq x y z
N MET A 1 -7.33 14.05 71.09
CA MET A 1 -8.48 14.07 70.17
C MET A 1 -8.01 13.49 68.85
N SER A 2 -8.41 12.25 68.54
CA SER A 2 -8.07 11.60 67.27
C SER A 2 -8.82 12.31 66.14
N ALA A 3 -8.10 12.79 65.13
CA ALA A 3 -8.73 13.31 63.92
C ALA A 3 -9.62 12.22 63.30
N PRO A 4 -10.84 12.54 62.84
CA PRO A 4 -11.69 11.56 62.17
C PRO A 4 -10.95 11.01 60.95
N ALA A 5 -10.99 9.67 60.77
CA ALA A 5 -10.37 9.04 59.62
C ALA A 5 -10.97 9.63 58.33
N PRO A 6 -10.12 9.96 57.32
CA PRO A 6 -10.61 10.57 56.09
C PRO A 6 -11.58 9.62 55.36
N PRO A 7 -12.63 10.15 54.73
CA PRO A 7 -13.66 9.32 54.10
C PRO A 7 -13.08 8.54 52.92
N VAL A 8 -13.36 7.24 52.87
CA VAL A 8 -13.04 6.38 51.73
C VAL A 8 -13.94 6.71 50.53
N LEU A 9 -13.39 6.57 49.33
CA LEU A 9 -14.11 6.77 48.07
C LEU A 9 -14.35 5.42 47.39
N THR A 10 -15.61 5.08 47.16
CA THR A 10 -16.01 3.94 46.35
C THR A 10 -16.40 4.40 44.96
N VAL A 11 -15.83 3.76 43.94
CA VAL A 11 -16.09 4.03 42.52
C VAL A 11 -16.75 2.80 41.90
N ARG A 12 -17.89 2.98 41.25
CA ARG A 12 -18.63 1.93 40.55
C ARG A 12 -18.68 2.19 39.05
N TYR A 13 -18.48 1.13 38.27
CA TYR A 13 -18.56 1.11 36.81
C TYR A 13 -18.94 -0.28 36.31
N ASP A 14 -20.01 -0.41 35.51
CA ASP A 14 -20.41 -1.64 34.80
C ASP A 14 -20.35 -2.92 35.66
N GLY A 15 -20.95 -2.86 36.86
CA GLY A 15 -20.96 -3.96 37.84
C GLY A 15 -19.66 -4.19 38.62
N SER A 16 -18.59 -3.45 38.31
CA SER A 16 -17.33 -3.44 39.06
C SER A 16 -17.30 -2.32 40.10
N GLU A 17 -16.84 -2.63 41.32
CA GLU A 17 -16.71 -1.69 42.43
C GLU A 17 -15.28 -1.72 42.98
N ARG A 18 -14.69 -0.54 43.23
CA ARG A 18 -13.40 -0.42 43.93
C ARG A 18 -13.46 0.71 44.95
N THR A 19 -12.89 0.45 46.13
CA THR A 19 -12.81 1.41 47.24
C THR A 19 -11.37 1.85 47.44
N PHE A 20 -11.17 3.17 47.54
CA PHE A 20 -9.88 3.82 47.68
C PHE A 20 -9.82 4.62 48.98
N ALA A 21 -8.72 4.47 49.73
CA ALA A 21 -8.45 5.26 50.91
C ALA A 21 -7.83 6.61 50.51
N ALA A 22 -8.08 7.65 51.31
CA ALA A 22 -7.42 8.94 51.14
C ALA A 22 -5.90 8.81 51.36
N GLY A 23 -5.09 9.38 50.47
CA GLY A 23 -3.63 9.46 50.62
C GLY A 23 -2.82 9.40 49.31
N HIS A 24 -3.35 8.78 48.27
CA HIS A 24 -2.72 8.74 46.93
C HIS A 24 -3.74 9.05 45.84
N ASP A 25 -3.25 9.60 44.73
CA ASP A 25 -4.06 9.82 43.55
C ASP A 25 -4.43 8.48 42.90
N VAL A 26 -5.71 8.30 42.61
CA VAL A 26 -6.22 7.10 41.93
C VAL A 26 -6.36 7.41 40.45
N VAL A 27 -5.76 6.60 39.60
CA VAL A 27 -5.83 6.76 38.15
C VAL A 27 -6.96 5.89 37.58
N VAL A 28 -7.89 6.53 36.87
CA VAL A 28 -8.93 5.86 36.09
C VAL A 28 -8.60 6.00 34.60
N GLY A 29 -8.58 4.89 33.85
CA GLY A 29 -8.27 4.93 32.42
C GLY A 29 -8.29 3.58 31.73
N ARG A 30 -7.99 3.53 30.42
CA ARG A 30 -7.97 2.27 29.65
C ARG A 30 -6.71 1.43 29.83
N ASP A 31 -5.64 2.02 30.36
CA ASP A 31 -4.35 1.35 30.50
C ASP A 31 -4.42 0.20 31.52
N LEU A 32 -3.60 -0.84 31.32
CA LEU A 32 -3.48 -1.98 32.24
C LEU A 32 -2.94 -1.59 33.61
N ARG A 33 -2.24 -0.45 33.71
CA ARG A 33 -1.67 0.09 34.95
C ARG A 33 -2.60 1.04 35.70
N ALA A 34 -3.79 1.33 35.18
CA ALA A 34 -4.76 2.18 35.87
C ALA A 34 -5.34 1.46 37.09
N ASP A 35 -5.49 2.17 38.21
CA ASP A 35 -6.05 1.64 39.47
C ASP A 35 -7.51 1.21 39.31
N MET A 36 -8.26 1.93 38.46
CA MET A 36 -9.57 1.56 37.96
C MET A 36 -9.53 1.50 36.43
N ARG A 37 -9.44 0.29 35.89
CA ARG A 37 -9.36 0.08 34.45
C ARG A 37 -10.74 0.06 33.82
N ILE A 38 -10.92 0.90 32.81
CA ILE A 38 -12.14 0.92 31.99
C ILE A 38 -11.74 0.70 30.53
N THR A 39 -12.02 -0.49 30.02
CA THR A 39 -11.75 -0.86 28.63
C THR A 39 -12.81 -0.26 27.72
N HIS A 40 -12.69 1.03 27.45
CA HIS A 40 -13.56 1.76 26.54
C HIS A 40 -12.73 2.64 25.59
N PRO A 41 -13.01 2.63 24.27
CA PRO A 41 -12.19 3.32 23.26
C PRO A 41 -12.19 4.85 23.42
N LEU A 42 -13.27 5.42 23.96
CA LEU A 42 -13.37 6.86 24.24
C LEU A 42 -12.58 7.30 25.49
N ILE A 43 -12.02 6.36 26.25
CA ILE A 43 -11.29 6.66 27.47
C ILE A 43 -9.78 6.73 27.20
N SER A 44 -9.12 7.80 27.65
CA SER A 44 -7.67 7.97 27.56
C SER A 44 -6.93 6.95 28.44
N ARG A 45 -5.63 6.72 28.18
CA ARG A 45 -4.83 5.73 28.94
C ARG A 45 -4.84 6.01 30.44
N ALA A 46 -4.63 7.27 30.83
CA ALA A 46 -4.92 7.82 32.15
C ALA A 46 -5.88 9.00 31.95
N HIS A 47 -7.18 8.76 32.14
CA HIS A 47 -8.24 9.70 31.78
C HIS A 47 -8.56 10.66 32.93
N LEU A 48 -8.82 10.10 34.11
CA LEU A 48 -9.30 10.84 35.27
C LEU A 48 -8.42 10.52 36.47
N LEU A 49 -8.06 11.53 37.23
CA LEU A 49 -7.30 11.44 38.46
C LEU A 49 -8.23 11.76 39.64
N LEU A 50 -8.43 10.80 40.55
CA LEU A 50 -9.21 11.01 41.76
C LEU A 50 -8.25 11.35 42.90
N ARG A 51 -8.34 12.57 43.41
CA ARG A 51 -7.44 13.11 44.44
C ARG A 51 -8.23 13.49 45.68
N PHE A 52 -7.73 13.13 46.85
CA PHE A 52 -8.23 13.67 48.11
C PHE A 52 -7.42 14.90 48.50
N ASP A 53 -8.05 16.07 48.54
CA ASP A 53 -7.40 17.34 48.87
C ASP A 53 -8.31 18.19 49.77
N GLN A 54 -7.73 18.86 50.77
CA GLN A 54 -8.45 19.74 51.73
C GLN A 54 -9.74 19.13 52.34
N GLY A 55 -9.77 17.82 52.60
CA GLY A 55 -10.93 17.15 53.21
C GLY A 55 -12.04 16.71 52.24
N ARG A 56 -11.84 16.86 50.93
CA ARG A 56 -12.79 16.50 49.87
C ARG A 56 -12.15 15.65 48.78
N TRP A 57 -12.96 14.87 48.08
CA TRP A 57 -12.53 14.14 46.89
C TRP A 57 -12.76 14.98 45.64
N LEU A 58 -11.76 15.04 44.76
CA LEU A 58 -11.79 15.74 43.49
C LEU A 58 -11.55 14.74 42.35
N ALA A 59 -12.33 14.86 41.29
CA ALA A 59 -12.09 14.20 40.01
C ALA A 59 -11.49 15.23 39.04
N ILE A 60 -10.25 14.99 38.61
CA ILE A 60 -9.46 15.90 37.77
C ILE A 60 -9.24 15.23 36.41
N ASP A 61 -9.69 15.87 35.33
CA ASP A 61 -9.44 15.40 33.97
C ASP A 61 -7.94 15.52 33.66
N ASN A 62 -7.29 14.39 33.37
CA ASN A 62 -5.84 14.32 33.20
C ASN A 62 -5.41 14.63 31.75
N GLY A 63 -5.91 15.75 31.21
CA GLY A 63 -5.68 16.14 29.81
C GLY A 63 -6.23 15.12 28.83
N SER A 64 -7.40 14.56 29.13
CA SER A 64 -7.97 13.46 28.35
C SER A 64 -8.38 13.93 26.95
N LEU A 65 -8.24 13.04 25.96
CA LEU A 65 -8.55 13.35 24.56
C LEU A 65 -10.00 13.77 24.37
N ASN A 66 -10.93 13.07 25.03
CA ASN A 66 -12.36 13.25 24.81
C ASN A 66 -13.10 13.90 25.98
N GLY A 67 -12.46 14.12 27.13
CA GLY A 67 -13.00 14.89 28.25
C GLY A 67 -13.86 14.12 29.24
N THR A 68 -13.99 14.70 30.43
CA THR A 68 -14.90 14.28 31.50
C THR A 68 -16.13 15.20 31.54
N PHE A 69 -17.33 14.64 31.76
CA PHE A 69 -18.60 15.36 31.64
C PHE A 69 -19.50 15.17 32.88
N VAL A 70 -20.16 16.26 33.28
CA VAL A 70 -21.24 16.28 34.27
C VAL A 70 -22.46 16.92 33.64
N ASN A 71 -23.61 16.25 33.67
CA ASN A 71 -24.86 16.74 33.08
C ASN A 71 -24.69 17.24 31.62
N GLY A 72 -23.90 16.49 30.83
CA GLY A 72 -23.61 16.79 29.44
C GLY A 72 -22.62 17.93 29.17
N ARG A 73 -22.07 18.57 30.21
CA ARG A 73 -21.05 19.64 30.07
C ARG A 73 -19.66 19.13 30.45
N ARG A 74 -18.66 19.44 29.62
CA ARG A 74 -17.26 19.08 29.87
C ARG A 74 -16.73 19.88 31.05
N VAL A 75 -16.13 19.20 32.02
CA VAL A 75 -15.56 19.81 33.22
C VAL A 75 -14.10 19.36 33.40
N PRO A 76 -13.15 20.28 33.65
CA PRO A 76 -11.74 19.93 33.87
C PRO A 76 -11.49 19.41 35.29
N VAL A 77 -12.26 19.87 36.28
CA VAL A 77 -12.20 19.43 37.67
C VAL A 77 -13.62 19.46 38.23
N VAL A 78 -13.97 18.46 39.05
CA VAL A 78 -15.25 18.36 39.74
C VAL A 78 -15.06 17.84 41.15
N GLU A 79 -15.77 18.43 42.11
CA GLU A 79 -15.83 17.93 43.48
C GLU A 79 -16.81 16.74 43.55
N ILE A 80 -16.34 15.64 44.15
CA ILE A 80 -17.09 14.39 44.25
C ILE A 80 -17.92 14.40 45.52
N HIS A 81 -19.24 14.29 45.36
CA HIS A 81 -20.21 14.16 46.43
C HIS A 81 -20.74 12.72 46.48
N ASP A 82 -21.35 12.32 47.60
CA ASP A 82 -21.99 11.02 47.73
C ASP A 82 -23.14 10.88 46.70
N GLY A 83 -23.12 9.81 45.90
CA GLY A 83 -24.06 9.57 44.81
C GLY A 83 -23.77 10.36 43.51
N GLN A 84 -22.63 11.05 43.41
CA GLN A 84 -22.28 11.81 42.20
C GLN A 84 -22.03 10.87 41.01
N CYS A 85 -22.59 11.23 39.85
CA CYS A 85 -22.30 10.56 38.58
C CYS A 85 -21.48 11.44 37.62
N LEU A 86 -20.57 10.81 36.87
CA LEU A 86 -19.70 11.43 35.87
C LEU A 86 -19.63 10.58 34.62
N ASN A 87 -19.78 11.18 33.44
CA ASN A 87 -19.62 10.48 32.16
C ASN A 87 -18.23 10.76 31.61
N ILE A 88 -17.54 9.73 31.13
CA ILE A 88 -16.14 9.81 30.72
C ILE A 88 -16.00 9.53 29.22
N GLY A 89 -15.32 10.41 28.50
CA GLY A 89 -15.02 10.25 27.08
C GLY A 89 -16.06 10.83 26.12
N ASN A 90 -17.28 11.10 26.55
CA ASN A 90 -18.30 11.90 25.86
C ASN A 90 -19.48 12.16 26.83
N PRO A 91 -20.40 13.08 26.51
CA PRO A 91 -21.58 13.36 27.33
C PRO A 91 -22.42 12.12 27.68
N ASP A 92 -22.48 11.12 26.81
CA ASP A 92 -23.20 9.85 26.98
C ASP A 92 -22.26 8.65 27.18
N GLY A 93 -21.03 8.92 27.63
CA GLY A 93 -19.99 7.91 27.78
C GLY A 93 -20.14 7.02 29.01
N PRO A 94 -19.21 6.06 29.18
CA PRO A 94 -19.02 5.31 30.42
C PRO A 94 -19.27 6.16 31.67
N GLN A 95 -20.32 5.80 32.43
CA GLN A 95 -20.72 6.51 33.62
C GLN A 95 -20.05 5.91 34.86
N LEU A 96 -19.36 6.75 35.63
CA LEU A 96 -18.88 6.44 36.97
C LEU A 96 -19.84 6.97 38.01
N MET A 97 -20.13 6.14 39.00
CA MET A 97 -20.87 6.53 40.20
C MET A 97 -19.95 6.49 41.41
N PHE A 98 -20.02 7.52 42.25
CA PHE A 98 -19.16 7.70 43.41
C PHE A 98 -19.95 7.67 44.71
N GLU A 99 -19.44 6.95 45.71
CA GLU A 99 -19.98 6.91 47.08
C GLU A 99 -18.88 7.31 48.08
N VAL A 100 -19.20 8.20 49.02
CA VAL A 100 -18.24 8.78 49.97
C VAL A 100 -18.63 8.41 51.40
N GLY A 101 -17.76 7.63 52.09
CA GLY A 101 -17.87 7.44 53.55
C GLY A 101 -18.67 6.22 54.06
N ARG A 102 -19.12 5.29 53.22
CA ARG A 102 -19.69 4.00 53.67
C ARG A 102 -18.81 2.82 53.26
N HIS A 103 -18.26 2.08 54.23
CA HIS A 103 -17.71 0.75 53.98
C HIS A 103 -17.84 -0.15 55.23
N GLN A 104 -18.42 -1.35 55.06
CA GLN A 104 -18.27 -2.49 55.97
C GLN A 104 -17.35 -3.51 55.28
N GLY A 105 -16.05 -3.51 55.59
CA GLY A 105 -15.06 -4.43 55.04
C GLY A 105 -13.61 -3.93 55.17
N MET A 106 -12.61 -4.79 54.90
CA MET A 106 -11.19 -4.38 54.89
C MET A 106 -10.84 -3.70 53.56
N ALA A 107 -10.53 -2.40 53.60
CA ALA A 107 -9.98 -1.67 52.45
C ALA A 107 -8.61 -2.23 52.07
N GLY A 108 -8.51 -2.84 50.89
CA GLY A 108 -7.24 -3.31 50.33
C GLY A 108 -6.32 -2.13 50.04
N ARG A 109 -5.06 -2.22 50.47
CA ARG A 109 -4.01 -1.25 50.14
C ARG A 109 -3.60 -1.49 48.67
N PRO A 110 -3.78 -0.54 47.73
CA PRO A 110 -3.30 -0.72 46.36
C PRO A 110 -1.76 -0.72 46.31
N PRO A 111 -1.14 -1.41 45.34
CA PRO A 111 0.30 -1.36 45.12
C PRO A 111 0.74 0.08 44.76
N GLN A 112 1.94 0.45 45.18
CA GLN A 112 2.49 1.79 44.96
C GLN A 112 2.61 2.12 43.46
N THR A 113 1.96 3.18 43.01
CA THR A 113 2.10 3.76 41.68
C THR A 113 3.45 4.48 41.59
N GLU A 114 4.44 3.91 40.91
CA GLU A 114 5.67 4.64 40.57
C GLU A 114 5.33 5.75 39.56
N SER A 115 5.77 6.97 39.87
CA SER A 115 5.41 8.24 39.24
C SER A 115 5.64 8.29 37.72
N MET A 116 4.60 8.67 36.96
CA MET A 116 4.74 9.19 35.59
C MET A 116 5.04 10.69 35.61
N GLY A 117 6.11 11.11 34.92
CA GLY A 117 6.52 12.52 34.83
C GLY A 117 5.56 13.39 34.01
N ILE A 118 5.20 14.55 34.55
CA ILE A 118 4.32 15.55 33.95
C ILE A 118 5.18 16.64 33.27
N PRO A 119 4.95 17.01 31.99
CA PRO A 119 5.39 18.29 31.46
C PRO A 119 4.44 19.38 31.97
N ALA A 120 4.93 20.27 32.83
CA ALA A 120 4.13 21.38 33.36
C ALA A 120 3.80 22.40 32.25
N VAL A 121 2.51 22.66 32.05
CA VAL A 121 2.00 23.81 31.28
C VAL A 121 2.03 25.03 32.20
N ALA A 122 2.85 26.03 31.86
CA ALA A 122 2.95 27.28 32.60
C ALA A 122 1.74 28.19 32.32
N HIS A 123 1.12 28.70 33.38
CA HIS A 123 0.25 29.88 33.34
C HIS A 123 0.82 30.99 34.24
N PRO A 124 0.58 32.28 33.92
CA PRO A 124 1.47 33.39 34.28
C PRO A 124 1.05 34.16 35.54
N SER A 125 1.93 35.10 35.93
CA SER A 125 1.81 36.21 36.92
C SER A 125 2.10 35.87 38.39
N GLY A 126 2.89 36.63 39.16
CA GLY A 126 3.64 37.87 38.93
C GLY A 126 4.56 38.17 40.13
N THR A 127 5.51 39.11 39.94
CA THR A 127 6.14 40.04 40.93
C THR A 127 6.43 39.50 42.36
N ALA A 128 7.62 39.56 42.97
CA ALA A 128 8.60 40.64 42.96
C ALA A 128 9.79 40.29 43.92
N TRP A 129 10.99 40.78 43.57
CA TRP A 129 12.06 41.34 44.43
C TRP A 129 13.23 40.48 45.00
N SER A 130 14.45 40.96 44.64
CA SER A 130 15.74 40.96 45.38
C SER A 130 16.52 39.64 45.45
N ALA A 131 17.85 39.52 45.30
CA ALA A 131 18.98 40.39 45.02
C ALA A 131 20.16 39.50 44.51
N ALA A 132 21.12 40.08 43.79
CA ALA A 132 22.33 39.43 43.23
C ALA A 132 23.46 39.24 44.29
N PRO A 133 24.70 38.79 43.96
CA PRO A 133 25.21 37.82 42.98
C PRO A 133 26.20 36.78 43.59
N ALA A 134 26.48 35.65 42.91
CA ALA A 134 27.80 34.96 42.89
C ALA A 134 27.75 33.74 41.95
N GLY A 135 28.61 33.69 40.93
CA GLY A 135 28.81 32.50 40.10
C GLY A 135 29.76 31.49 40.76
N PRO A 136 29.65 30.18 40.42
CA PRO A 136 30.85 29.37 40.22
C PRO A 136 30.65 28.34 39.05
N PRO A 137 31.55 27.37 38.79
CA PRO A 137 32.50 27.41 37.69
C PRO A 137 32.27 26.31 36.62
N VAL A 138 33.00 26.41 35.52
CA VAL A 138 33.06 25.43 34.42
C VAL A 138 33.87 24.19 34.83
N ALA A 139 33.34 22.98 34.60
CA ALA A 139 34.06 21.71 34.69
C ALA A 139 33.71 20.76 33.53
N ALA A 140 34.75 20.08 33.03
CA ALA A 140 34.83 19.24 31.83
C ALA A 140 34.21 17.82 32.00
N PRO A 141 33.94 17.08 30.90
CA PRO A 141 33.20 15.81 30.95
C PRO A 141 34.05 14.59 31.36
N PRO A 142 33.46 13.56 31.99
CA PRO A 142 34.17 12.38 32.50
C PRO A 142 34.36 11.26 31.45
N GLY A 143 35.48 10.54 31.57
CA GLY A 143 35.89 9.39 30.76
C GLY A 143 35.34 8.02 31.24
N PRO A 144 35.66 6.92 30.52
CA PRO A 144 35.00 5.61 30.68
C PRO A 144 35.60 4.74 31.81
N PRO A 145 34.81 3.80 32.39
CA PRO A 145 35.21 2.97 33.53
C PRO A 145 36.03 1.70 33.17
N PRO A 146 36.71 1.06 34.16
CA PRO A 146 37.82 0.15 33.97
C PRO A 146 37.44 -1.34 33.87
N GLY A 147 38.31 -2.15 33.25
CA GLY A 147 38.20 -3.62 33.14
C GLY A 147 39.08 -4.39 34.15
N PRO A 148 38.86 -5.72 34.32
CA PRO A 148 39.66 -6.54 35.25
C PRO A 148 40.84 -7.27 34.57
N ALA A 149 41.96 -7.36 35.31
CA ALA A 149 43.14 -8.21 35.10
C ALA A 149 42.78 -9.72 35.17
N GLY A 150 43.52 -10.73 34.67
CA GLY A 150 44.85 -10.85 34.07
C GLY A 150 45.47 -12.20 34.48
N ARG A 151 45.61 -13.17 33.56
CA ARG A 151 46.64 -14.25 33.57
C ARG A 151 46.75 -14.91 32.18
N PRO A 152 47.94 -15.30 31.68
CA PRO A 152 48.18 -15.53 30.25
C PRO A 152 48.23 -17.02 29.87
N PRO A 153 48.09 -17.35 28.57
CA PRO A 153 48.72 -18.53 28.02
C PRO A 153 49.73 -18.22 26.89
N ASN A 154 50.80 -19.00 26.94
CA ASN A 154 51.96 -19.02 26.05
C ASN A 154 51.62 -19.29 24.57
N TRP A 155 52.43 -18.67 23.71
CA TRP A 155 52.61 -19.05 22.31
C TRP A 155 53.30 -20.41 22.17
N ALA A 156 52.71 -21.31 21.37
CA ALA A 156 53.38 -22.45 20.78
C ALA A 156 52.77 -22.80 19.42
N SER A 157 53.68 -23.18 18.51
CA SER A 157 53.62 -23.47 17.08
C SER A 157 52.46 -24.33 16.54
N PRO A 158 52.17 -24.28 15.22
CA PRO A 158 51.06 -25.00 14.61
C PRO A 158 51.34 -26.51 14.47
N PRO A 159 50.42 -27.40 14.88
CA PRO A 159 50.55 -28.83 14.62
C PRO A 159 49.98 -29.24 13.24
N PRO A 160 50.33 -30.44 12.74
CA PRO A 160 50.56 -30.71 11.33
C PRO A 160 49.33 -31.20 10.55
N ARG A 161 49.41 -31.03 9.22
CA ARG A 161 48.52 -31.64 8.22
C ARG A 161 48.43 -33.16 8.39
N ARG A 162 47.21 -33.68 8.43
CA ARG A 162 46.86 -35.09 8.22
C ARG A 162 45.86 -35.24 7.07
N PRO A 163 45.81 -36.40 6.41
CA PRO A 163 45.69 -36.50 4.96
C PRO A 163 44.25 -36.49 4.43
N HIS A 164 44.10 -35.99 3.21
CA HIS A 164 42.90 -36.14 2.38
C HIS A 164 42.51 -37.61 2.16
N PRO A 165 41.23 -37.98 2.37
CA PRO A 165 40.62 -39.09 1.66
C PRO A 165 40.29 -38.66 0.23
N GLY A 166 40.39 -39.61 -0.69
CA GLY A 166 40.50 -39.42 -2.13
C GLY A 166 39.28 -38.83 -2.86
N ALA A 167 39.53 -38.62 -4.15
CA ALA A 167 38.69 -38.00 -5.16
C ALA A 167 37.22 -38.44 -5.15
N PRO A 168 36.27 -37.54 -5.49
CA PRO A 168 34.95 -37.95 -5.94
C PRO A 168 35.08 -38.56 -7.34
N GLY A 169 34.75 -39.85 -7.46
CA GLY A 169 34.59 -40.53 -8.75
C GLY A 169 33.49 -39.89 -9.61
N PRO A 170 33.41 -40.27 -10.90
CA PRO A 170 32.47 -39.68 -11.85
C PRO A 170 31.01 -39.95 -11.45
N ARG A 171 30.17 -38.93 -11.63
CA ARG A 171 28.73 -38.94 -11.38
C ARG A 171 28.05 -40.15 -12.04
N PRO A 172 27.10 -40.84 -11.36
CA PRO A 172 26.22 -41.80 -12.03
C PRO A 172 25.33 -41.09 -13.05
N ALA A 173 25.21 -41.67 -14.23
CA ALA A 173 24.25 -41.28 -15.26
C ALA A 173 22.79 -41.47 -14.74
N PRO A 174 21.83 -40.66 -15.21
CA PRO A 174 20.42 -40.87 -14.91
C PRO A 174 19.95 -42.25 -15.44
N PRO A 175 18.97 -42.90 -14.79
CA PRO A 175 18.51 -44.22 -15.19
C PRO A 175 17.96 -44.19 -16.63
N ALA A 176 18.40 -45.19 -17.39
CA ALA A 176 18.04 -45.43 -18.78
C ALA A 176 16.53 -45.58 -18.96
N GLN A 177 15.98 -44.82 -19.89
CA GLN A 177 14.69 -45.13 -20.51
C GLN A 177 14.81 -46.46 -21.27
N PRO A 178 13.87 -47.40 -21.13
CA PRO A 178 13.89 -48.61 -21.95
C PRO A 178 13.60 -48.26 -23.41
N VAL A 179 14.60 -48.50 -24.26
CA VAL A 179 14.47 -48.56 -25.71
C VAL A 179 13.77 -49.87 -26.05
N TYR A 180 12.51 -49.79 -26.49
CA TYR A 180 11.89 -50.86 -27.27
C TYR A 180 12.25 -50.63 -28.74
N ALA A 181 13.04 -51.57 -29.30
CA ALA A 181 13.19 -51.73 -30.74
C ALA A 181 11.86 -52.26 -31.33
N GLY A 182 11.55 -51.79 -32.53
CA GLY A 182 10.20 -51.76 -33.09
C GLY A 182 9.69 -53.07 -33.70
N GLY A 183 8.43 -52.98 -34.16
CA GLY A 183 7.84 -53.92 -35.11
C GLY A 183 6.40 -54.31 -34.77
N GLY A 184 5.42 -53.47 -35.10
CA GLY A 184 4.01 -53.87 -35.04
C GLY A 184 3.05 -52.71 -35.31
N ARG A 185 2.30 -52.81 -36.41
CA ARG A 185 1.41 -51.80 -37.00
C ARG A 185 -0.04 -52.01 -36.51
N ALA A 186 -0.71 -50.97 -35.99
CA ALA A 186 -2.18 -50.71 -36.00
C ALA A 186 -2.56 -49.54 -35.05
N PRO A 187 -3.79 -48.97 -35.10
CA PRO A 187 -4.51 -48.32 -36.21
C PRO A 187 -4.87 -46.84 -35.89
N ALA A 188 -5.44 -46.12 -36.86
CA ALA A 188 -5.84 -44.71 -36.74
C ALA A 188 -7.06 -44.49 -35.79
N PRO A 189 -7.17 -43.32 -35.13
CA PRO A 189 -8.33 -42.98 -34.30
C PRO A 189 -9.59 -42.67 -35.15
N PRO A 190 -10.80 -42.92 -34.61
CA PRO A 190 -12.05 -42.72 -35.35
C PRO A 190 -12.42 -41.23 -35.48
N PRO A 191 -13.17 -40.84 -36.53
CA PRO A 191 -13.61 -39.46 -36.72
C PRO A 191 -14.75 -39.10 -35.75
N ALA A 192 -14.70 -37.87 -35.23
CA ALA A 192 -15.72 -37.29 -34.37
C ALA A 192 -17.05 -37.07 -35.13
N ALA A 193 -18.16 -37.38 -34.48
CA ALA A 193 -19.51 -37.18 -34.99
C ALA A 193 -19.92 -35.69 -34.99
N PRO A 194 -20.77 -35.25 -35.94
CA PRO A 194 -21.22 -33.86 -36.05
C PRO A 194 -22.36 -33.53 -35.07
N PRO A 195 -22.56 -32.24 -34.72
CA PRO A 195 -23.61 -31.81 -33.79
C PRO A 195 -25.01 -31.83 -34.46
N PRO A 196 -26.10 -32.02 -33.70
CA PRO A 196 -27.44 -31.99 -34.27
C PRO A 196 -27.94 -30.55 -34.50
N ASN A 197 -28.48 -30.36 -35.71
CA ASN A 197 -29.19 -29.18 -36.19
C ASN A 197 -30.54 -29.00 -35.47
N PHE A 198 -30.80 -27.79 -34.95
CA PHE A 198 -32.16 -27.36 -34.61
C PHE A 198 -32.77 -26.55 -35.76
N GLN A 199 -33.75 -27.17 -36.43
CA GLN A 199 -34.63 -26.54 -37.41
C GLN A 199 -35.70 -25.67 -36.74
N LYS A 200 -36.16 -24.68 -37.50
CA LYS A 200 -37.03 -23.57 -37.15
C LYS A 200 -38.45 -23.81 -37.72
N HIS A 201 -39.47 -23.31 -37.00
CA HIS A 201 -40.88 -22.94 -37.37
C HIS A 201 -42.01 -23.96 -37.12
N PRO A 202 -43.31 -23.54 -36.99
CA PRO A 202 -43.91 -22.19 -36.83
C PRO A 202 -44.97 -22.06 -35.68
N GLN A 203 -45.43 -20.82 -35.44
CA GLN A 203 -46.56 -20.43 -34.56
C GLN A 203 -47.93 -20.93 -35.07
N MET A 204 -48.83 -21.33 -34.16
CA MET A 204 -50.28 -21.15 -34.25
C MET A 204 -50.94 -21.06 -32.86
N ALA A 205 -52.08 -20.36 -32.83
CA ALA A 205 -52.77 -19.81 -31.67
C ALA A 205 -53.88 -20.71 -31.08
N GLY A 206 -54.17 -20.52 -29.78
CA GLY A 206 -55.55 -20.32 -29.28
C GLY A 206 -56.24 -21.37 -28.37
N VAL A 207 -56.34 -21.05 -27.05
CA VAL A 207 -57.53 -21.03 -26.12
C VAL A 207 -58.37 -22.34 -25.86
N PRO A 208 -59.12 -22.52 -24.73
CA PRO A 208 -58.87 -22.44 -23.27
C PRO A 208 -59.35 -23.70 -22.46
N SER A 209 -59.09 -23.79 -21.14
CA SER A 209 -59.93 -24.48 -20.10
C SER A 209 -59.31 -24.44 -18.68
N PRO A 210 -60.08 -24.60 -17.58
CA PRO A 210 -60.12 -23.62 -16.47
C PRO A 210 -59.69 -24.10 -15.07
N GLN A 211 -59.51 -23.11 -14.17
CA GLN A 211 -59.77 -23.03 -12.71
C GLN A 211 -59.39 -24.29 -11.85
N THR A 212 -58.59 -24.20 -10.78
CA THR A 212 -59.01 -23.67 -9.45
C THR A 212 -57.83 -23.67 -8.45
N GLU A 213 -57.71 -22.56 -7.68
CA GLU A 213 -57.19 -22.32 -6.31
C GLU A 213 -56.17 -23.27 -5.61
N MET A 214 -55.33 -22.85 -4.65
CA MET A 214 -54.75 -21.60 -4.14
C MET A 214 -53.82 -22.07 -3.00
N SER A 215 -52.54 -21.65 -2.94
CA SER A 215 -51.81 -21.57 -1.66
C SER A 215 -50.65 -20.59 -1.75
N ARG A 216 -50.54 -19.76 -0.71
CA ARG A 216 -49.80 -18.49 -0.62
C ARG A 216 -48.29 -18.64 -0.74
N GLY A 217 -47.70 -18.06 -1.79
CA GLY A 217 -46.28 -17.73 -1.87
C GLY A 217 -45.99 -16.37 -1.22
N ALA A 218 -44.98 -16.32 -0.36
CA ALA A 218 -44.51 -15.13 0.33
C ALA A 218 -44.17 -13.99 -0.66
N ALA A 219 -44.70 -12.80 -0.38
CA ALA A 219 -44.53 -11.61 -1.18
C ALA A 219 -43.08 -11.10 -1.16
N LYS A 220 -42.55 -10.79 -2.35
CA LYS A 220 -41.34 -9.97 -2.54
C LYS A 220 -41.64 -8.51 -2.12
N PRO A 221 -40.69 -7.75 -1.55
CA PRO A 221 -40.86 -6.30 -1.39
C PRO A 221 -40.88 -5.60 -2.77
N PRO A 222 -41.58 -4.46 -2.92
CA PRO A 222 -41.87 -3.87 -4.22
C PRO A 222 -40.69 -3.05 -4.77
N GLU A 223 -40.31 -3.37 -6.01
CA GLU A 223 -39.26 -2.74 -6.82
C GLU A 223 -39.68 -1.37 -7.42
N VAL A 224 -40.68 -0.70 -6.81
CA VAL A 224 -41.35 0.47 -7.40
C VAL A 224 -40.66 1.79 -7.08
N ALA A 225 -39.73 1.82 -6.11
CA ALA A 225 -39.02 3.05 -5.73
C ALA A 225 -37.92 3.49 -6.72
N ASN A 226 -37.43 2.59 -7.58
CA ASN A 226 -36.26 2.86 -8.44
C ASN A 226 -36.56 3.44 -9.82
N LEU A 227 -37.80 3.36 -10.30
CA LEU A 227 -38.17 3.87 -11.63
C LEU A 227 -38.47 5.38 -11.61
N ALA A 228 -39.11 5.87 -10.53
CA ALA A 228 -39.44 7.29 -10.36
C ALA A 228 -38.19 8.17 -10.20
N THR A 229 -37.17 7.65 -9.50
CA THR A 229 -35.90 8.35 -9.27
C THR A 229 -35.05 8.48 -10.54
N LYS A 230 -35.14 7.52 -11.47
CA LYS A 230 -34.46 7.59 -12.78
C LYS A 230 -35.10 8.59 -13.74
N MET A 231 -36.42 8.77 -13.67
CA MET A 231 -37.14 9.72 -14.54
C MET A 231 -36.94 11.19 -14.12
N PHE A 232 -36.78 11.47 -12.83
CA PHE A 232 -36.53 12.85 -12.34
C PHE A 232 -35.13 13.39 -12.67
N HIS A 233 -34.18 12.51 -13.02
CA HIS A 233 -32.80 12.90 -13.31
C HIS A 233 -32.55 13.40 -14.75
N ALA A 234 -33.51 13.26 -15.66
CA ALA A 234 -33.33 13.60 -17.08
C ALA A 234 -33.52 15.10 -17.40
N LEU A 235 -33.92 15.95 -16.45
CA LEU A 235 -34.39 17.31 -16.73
C LEU A 235 -33.62 18.46 -16.05
N ARG A 236 -32.40 18.26 -15.54
CA ARG A 236 -31.57 19.38 -15.05
C ARG A 236 -30.13 19.35 -15.57
N PRO A 237 -29.66 20.41 -16.24
CA PRO A 237 -28.28 20.51 -16.69
C PRO A 237 -27.34 20.75 -15.50
N SER A 238 -26.32 19.90 -15.39
CA SER A 238 -25.21 20.03 -14.43
C SER A 238 -24.42 21.32 -14.68
N ARG A 239 -24.58 22.33 -13.82
CA ARG A 239 -23.65 23.46 -13.74
C ARG A 239 -22.63 23.20 -12.64
N THR A 240 -21.36 23.24 -13.03
CA THR A 240 -20.18 23.35 -12.18
C THR A 240 -20.30 24.59 -11.28
N GLY A 241 -20.60 24.36 -10.01
CA GLY A 241 -20.61 25.37 -8.95
C GLY A 241 -20.76 24.62 -7.63
N SER A 242 -19.96 24.98 -6.63
CA SER A 242 -20.07 24.47 -5.26
C SER A 242 -21.54 24.26 -4.88
N LEU A 243 -21.95 23.01 -4.62
CA LEU A 243 -23.30 22.71 -4.14
C LEU A 243 -23.50 23.51 -2.84
N GLN A 244 -24.19 24.64 -2.94
CA GLN A 244 -24.60 25.42 -1.78
C GLN A 244 -25.50 24.51 -0.94
N LYS A 245 -25.16 24.41 0.36
CA LYS A 245 -25.97 23.72 1.37
C LYS A 245 -27.45 24.05 1.12
N PRO A 246 -28.31 23.08 0.79
CA PRO A 246 -29.73 23.34 0.63
C PRO A 246 -30.28 23.95 1.93
N SER A 247 -31.13 24.97 1.82
CA SER A 247 -31.70 25.64 2.99
C SER A 247 -32.44 24.63 3.87
N GLY A 248 -32.01 24.48 5.13
CA GLY A 248 -32.58 23.51 6.08
C GLY A 248 -32.03 22.08 6.00
N ALA A 249 -31.02 21.80 5.16
CA ALA A 249 -30.35 20.49 5.14
C ALA A 249 -29.40 20.31 6.33
N LEU A 250 -29.31 19.10 6.87
CA LEU A 250 -28.28 18.70 7.82
C LEU A 250 -27.01 18.31 7.04
N THR A 251 -25.84 18.72 7.52
CA THR A 251 -24.55 18.34 6.92
C THR A 251 -23.96 17.13 7.60
N ILE A 252 -23.41 16.21 6.80
CA ILE A 252 -22.73 15.01 7.26
C ILE A 252 -21.29 15.08 6.77
N GLY A 253 -20.32 14.87 7.65
CA GLY A 253 -18.93 14.86 7.22
C GLY A 253 -17.94 14.77 8.38
N ARG A 254 -16.66 14.71 8.04
CA ARG A 254 -15.58 14.54 9.03
C ARG A 254 -15.25 15.81 9.80
N ALA A 255 -15.51 16.98 9.22
CA ALA A 255 -15.23 18.24 9.89
C ALA A 255 -16.19 18.47 11.08
N THR A 256 -15.69 19.13 12.13
CA THR A 256 -16.43 19.32 13.39
C THR A 256 -17.55 20.35 13.30
N ASP A 257 -17.64 21.06 12.19
CA ASP A 257 -18.70 22.02 11.85
C ASP A 257 -19.88 21.36 11.11
N ASN A 258 -19.90 20.03 10.97
CA ASN A 258 -21.06 19.30 10.46
C ASN A 258 -22.08 18.99 11.56
N ASP A 259 -23.34 18.90 11.16
CA ASP A 259 -24.45 18.51 12.04
C ASP A 259 -24.31 17.03 12.49
N VAL A 260 -23.87 16.15 11.58
CA VAL A 260 -23.48 14.75 11.88
C VAL A 260 -22.00 14.56 11.58
N VAL A 261 -21.19 14.45 12.65
CA VAL A 261 -19.73 14.31 12.54
C VAL A 261 -19.32 12.85 12.40
N ILE A 262 -18.65 12.51 11.30
CA ILE A 262 -18.11 11.18 11.03
C ILE A 262 -16.60 11.16 11.32
N GLN A 263 -16.20 10.56 12.44
CA GLN A 263 -14.80 10.44 12.84
C GLN A 263 -14.08 9.30 12.09
N ASP A 264 -13.98 9.42 10.76
CA ASP A 264 -13.30 8.44 9.90
C ASP A 264 -12.47 9.16 8.85
N VAL A 265 -11.18 8.80 8.72
CA VAL A 265 -10.22 9.49 7.84
C VAL A 265 -10.57 9.44 6.34
N LEU A 266 -11.46 8.54 5.93
CA LEU A 266 -11.91 8.39 4.55
C LEU A 266 -13.18 9.18 4.23
N ALA A 267 -13.85 9.71 5.26
CA ALA A 267 -14.93 10.66 5.06
C ALA A 267 -14.37 12.03 4.61
N SER A 268 -14.93 12.57 3.52
CA SER A 268 -14.75 13.98 3.17
C SER A 268 -15.17 14.90 4.31
N ARG A 269 -14.53 16.08 4.39
CA ARG A 269 -14.81 17.12 5.39
C ARG A 269 -16.29 17.49 5.41
N HIS A 270 -16.89 17.68 4.25
CA HIS A 270 -18.34 17.76 4.06
C HIS A 270 -18.70 16.70 3.02
N HIS A 271 -19.33 15.62 3.46
CA HIS A 271 -19.47 14.40 2.68
C HIS A 271 -20.83 14.31 1.99
N ALA A 272 -21.90 14.60 2.72
CA ALA A 272 -23.26 14.50 2.23
C ALA A 272 -24.18 15.52 2.92
N PHE A 273 -25.35 15.72 2.34
CA PHE A 273 -26.43 16.51 2.90
C PHE A 273 -27.64 15.61 3.13
N LEU A 274 -28.31 15.77 4.26
CA LEU A 274 -29.59 15.16 4.55
C LEU A 274 -30.67 16.23 4.45
N THR A 275 -31.61 16.07 3.52
CA THR A 275 -32.65 17.07 3.25
C THR A 275 -34.02 16.42 3.39
N GLN A 276 -34.93 17.06 4.13
CA GLN A 276 -36.33 16.62 4.12
C GLN A 276 -37.01 17.05 2.82
N THR A 277 -37.62 16.08 2.12
CA THR A 277 -38.40 16.31 0.91
C THR A 277 -39.84 15.82 1.11
N PRO A 278 -40.81 16.24 0.27
CA PRO A 278 -42.17 15.72 0.33
C PRO A 278 -42.29 14.20 0.14
N LEU A 279 -41.25 13.56 -0.43
CA LEU A 279 -41.19 12.12 -0.66
C LEU A 279 -40.52 11.35 0.49
N GLY A 280 -39.97 12.04 1.49
CA GLY A 280 -39.20 11.47 2.58
C GLY A 280 -37.84 12.16 2.76
N THR A 281 -37.04 11.64 3.67
CA THR A 281 -35.68 12.14 3.92
C THR A 281 -34.74 11.70 2.81
N GLU A 282 -34.18 12.66 2.06
CA GLU A 282 -33.24 12.41 0.98
C GLU A 282 -31.80 12.63 1.48
N ILE A 283 -30.92 11.65 1.28
CA ILE A 283 -29.47 11.84 1.36
C ILE A 283 -28.91 12.19 -0.01
N ARG A 284 -28.11 13.25 -0.09
CA ARG A 284 -27.43 13.67 -1.32
C ARG A 284 -25.93 13.77 -1.09
N ASP A 285 -25.16 13.09 -1.92
CA ASP A 285 -23.71 13.13 -1.88
C ASP A 285 -23.19 14.52 -2.27
N ALA A 286 -22.26 15.07 -1.49
CA ALA A 286 -21.70 16.40 -1.70
C ALA A 286 -20.47 16.37 -2.63
N HIS A 287 -20.48 15.51 -3.66
CA HIS A 287 -19.31 15.15 -4.45
C HIS A 287 -18.16 14.61 -3.58
N SER A 288 -18.53 13.71 -2.66
CA SER A 288 -17.56 13.08 -1.78
C SER A 288 -16.56 12.23 -2.58
N VAL A 289 -15.35 12.12 -2.03
CA VAL A 289 -14.23 11.49 -2.75
C VAL A 289 -14.45 9.98 -2.83
N ASN A 290 -14.82 9.37 -1.71
CA ASN A 290 -15.02 7.93 -1.60
C ASN A 290 -16.47 7.51 -1.90
N GLY A 291 -17.39 8.46 -2.04
CA GLY A 291 -18.80 8.20 -2.32
C GLY A 291 -19.61 7.92 -1.05
N THR A 292 -20.90 8.25 -1.14
CA THR A 292 -21.93 7.80 -0.21
C THR A 292 -22.55 6.49 -0.73
N PHE A 293 -22.74 5.50 0.15
CA PHE A 293 -23.39 4.24 -0.21
C PHE A 293 -24.65 4.05 0.62
N VAL A 294 -25.68 3.48 0.02
CA VAL A 294 -26.92 3.06 0.69
C VAL A 294 -27.14 1.59 0.37
N ASN A 295 -27.19 0.75 1.40
CA ASN A 295 -27.33 -0.71 1.29
C ASN A 295 -26.31 -1.32 0.30
N GLY A 296 -25.04 -0.91 0.42
CA GLY A 296 -23.93 -1.38 -0.44
C GLY A 296 -23.84 -0.73 -1.82
N VAL A 297 -24.85 0.02 -2.25
CA VAL A 297 -24.89 0.66 -3.58
C VAL A 297 -24.45 2.11 -3.49
N ARG A 298 -23.49 2.53 -4.32
CA ARG A 298 -23.06 3.93 -4.39
C ARG A 298 -24.16 4.81 -4.96
N VAL A 299 -24.52 5.89 -4.26
CA VAL A 299 -25.59 6.80 -4.66
C VAL A 299 -25.10 8.25 -4.75
N GLY A 300 -25.64 9.00 -5.71
CA GLY A 300 -25.49 10.46 -5.75
C GLY A 300 -26.59 11.18 -4.96
N SER A 301 -27.79 10.59 -4.96
CA SER A 301 -28.95 11.02 -4.17
C SER A 301 -29.84 9.80 -3.95
N ALA A 302 -30.40 9.64 -2.75
CA ALA A 302 -31.33 8.56 -2.43
C ALA A 302 -32.34 8.99 -1.36
N VAL A 303 -33.61 8.62 -1.54
CA VAL A 303 -34.61 8.75 -0.48
C VAL A 303 -34.45 7.57 0.47
N LEU A 304 -34.25 7.85 1.75
CA LEU A 304 -34.03 6.85 2.78
C LEU A 304 -35.36 6.33 3.34
N THR A 305 -35.38 5.03 3.60
CA THR A 305 -36.47 4.30 4.24
C THR A 305 -35.99 3.73 5.58
N GLU A 306 -36.93 3.48 6.50
CA GLU A 306 -36.64 2.93 7.82
C GLU A 306 -35.81 1.64 7.72
N GLY A 307 -34.66 1.62 8.40
CA GLY A 307 -33.73 0.49 8.40
C GLY A 307 -32.65 0.53 7.31
N ASP A 308 -32.67 1.50 6.40
CA ASP A 308 -31.60 1.66 5.41
C ASP A 308 -30.25 1.93 6.07
N VAL A 309 -29.21 1.29 5.54
CA VAL A 309 -27.83 1.46 6.01
C VAL A 309 -27.10 2.41 5.06
N VAL A 310 -26.72 3.57 5.58
CA VAL A 310 -25.87 4.55 4.92
C VAL A 310 -24.42 4.32 5.33
N THR A 311 -23.55 4.01 4.38
CA THR A 311 -22.12 3.82 4.60
C THR A 311 -21.34 5.02 4.08
N ILE A 312 -20.54 5.61 4.98
CA ILE A 312 -19.64 6.75 4.71
C ILE A 312 -18.26 6.42 5.29
N GLY A 313 -17.23 6.32 4.43
CA GLY A 313 -15.92 5.84 4.85
C GLY A 313 -16.01 4.41 5.39
N ASN A 314 -15.45 4.15 6.57
CA ASN A 314 -15.60 2.86 7.26
C ASN A 314 -16.74 2.84 8.30
N VAL A 315 -17.68 3.80 8.25
CA VAL A 315 -18.77 3.93 9.24
C VAL A 315 -20.13 3.63 8.62
N ASP A 316 -20.92 2.80 9.31
CA ASP A 316 -22.31 2.52 8.96
C ASP A 316 -23.28 3.25 9.89
N LEU A 317 -24.22 3.96 9.28
CA LEU A 317 -25.29 4.69 9.92
C LEU A 317 -26.61 4.04 9.51
N VAL A 318 -27.43 3.67 10.47
CA VAL A 318 -28.78 3.14 10.23
C VAL A 318 -29.76 4.29 10.29
N PHE A 319 -30.60 4.41 9.27
CA PHE A 319 -31.68 5.38 9.26
C PHE A 319 -32.85 4.87 10.10
N THR A 320 -33.18 5.61 11.17
CA THR A 320 -34.26 5.25 12.08
C THR A 320 -34.95 6.49 12.64
N ARG A 321 -36.28 6.50 12.59
CA ARG A 321 -37.16 7.59 13.06
C ARG A 321 -36.80 8.97 12.49
N GLY A 322 -36.36 9.01 11.25
CA GLY A 322 -35.95 10.26 10.60
C GLY A 322 -34.53 10.72 10.91
N GLU A 323 -33.77 9.98 11.71
CA GLU A 323 -32.38 10.28 12.09
C GLU A 323 -31.41 9.21 11.59
N LEU A 324 -30.14 9.59 11.41
CA LEU A 324 -29.05 8.65 11.12
C LEU A 324 -28.32 8.32 12.43
N LEU A 325 -28.55 7.12 12.94
CA LEU A 325 -27.89 6.64 14.15
C LEU A 325 -26.73 5.73 13.76
N ARG A 326 -25.60 5.88 14.44
CA ARG A 326 -24.50 4.92 14.27
C ARG A 326 -24.99 3.54 14.67
N ARG A 327 -24.74 2.54 13.82
CA ARG A 327 -25.09 1.15 14.13
C ARG A 327 -24.48 0.77 15.48
N THR A 328 -25.32 0.50 16.48
CA THR A 328 -24.89 0.37 17.89
C THR A 328 -23.95 -0.81 18.06
N GLU A 329 -22.96 -0.68 18.95
CA GLU A 329 -21.87 -1.65 19.16
C GLU A 329 -22.33 -3.08 19.54
N ALA A 330 -23.57 -3.24 20.02
CA ALA A 330 -24.18 -4.53 20.29
C ALA A 330 -24.39 -5.38 19.00
N ALA A 331 -24.60 -4.74 17.84
CA ALA A 331 -24.64 -5.41 16.54
C ALA A 331 -23.24 -5.70 15.95
N THR A 332 -22.20 -4.98 16.39
CA THR A 332 -20.80 -5.29 16.04
C THR A 332 -20.18 -6.39 16.89
N ARG A 333 -20.78 -6.80 18.02
CA ARG A 333 -20.42 -8.07 18.69
C ARG A 333 -20.73 -9.30 17.82
N THR A 334 -21.67 -9.16 16.89
CA THR A 334 -21.94 -10.08 15.77
C THR A 334 -21.24 -9.67 14.46
N GLY A 335 -20.52 -8.54 14.41
CA GLY A 335 -19.95 -7.94 13.21
C GLY A 335 -18.45 -8.20 13.05
N GLY A 336 -18.09 -9.45 12.79
CA GLY A 336 -16.70 -9.87 12.51
C GLY A 336 -16.54 -10.37 11.08
N LEU A 337 -15.43 -11.04 10.80
CA LEU A 337 -15.23 -11.83 9.59
C LEU A 337 -15.96 -13.17 9.75
N GLU A 338 -16.78 -13.53 8.76
CA GLU A 338 -17.43 -14.83 8.66
C GLU A 338 -17.16 -15.43 7.27
N VAL A 339 -16.42 -16.53 7.26
CA VAL A 339 -16.16 -17.37 6.10
C VAL A 339 -17.08 -18.58 6.22
N ASN A 340 -17.99 -18.76 5.27
CA ASN A 340 -19.04 -19.77 5.34
C ASN A 340 -18.92 -20.77 4.20
N SER A 341 -18.39 -21.96 4.50
CA SER A 341 -18.28 -23.10 3.58
C SER A 341 -17.69 -22.73 2.21
N VAL A 342 -16.58 -21.98 2.24
CA VAL A 342 -15.94 -21.48 1.03
C VAL A 342 -15.21 -22.59 0.28
N CYS A 343 -15.52 -22.71 -1.01
CA CYS A 343 -14.80 -23.56 -1.96
C CYS A 343 -14.20 -22.69 -3.06
N TYR A 344 -13.04 -23.13 -3.57
CA TYR A 344 -12.40 -22.47 -4.69
C TYR A 344 -11.75 -23.51 -5.61
N THR A 345 -12.15 -23.50 -6.89
CA THR A 345 -11.63 -24.35 -7.95
C THR A 345 -10.93 -23.49 -9.01
N VAL A 346 -9.82 -23.99 -9.55
CA VAL A 346 -9.05 -23.33 -10.63
C VAL A 346 -9.23 -24.10 -11.93
N ASP A 347 -8.95 -23.45 -13.06
CA ASP A 347 -8.92 -24.03 -14.42
C ASP A 347 -8.39 -25.47 -14.41
N HIS A 348 -9.11 -26.37 -15.11
CA HIS A 348 -8.99 -27.84 -15.04
C HIS A 348 -9.66 -28.50 -13.82
N ASN A 349 -10.60 -27.81 -13.17
CA ASN A 349 -11.43 -28.31 -12.07
C ASN A 349 -10.63 -28.78 -10.84
N LYS A 350 -9.43 -28.22 -10.64
CA LYS A 350 -8.59 -28.54 -9.48
C LYS A 350 -9.11 -27.77 -8.27
N GLN A 351 -9.65 -28.48 -7.29
CA GLN A 351 -10.11 -27.90 -6.03
C GLN A 351 -8.91 -27.48 -5.17
N LEU A 352 -8.83 -26.19 -4.83
CA LEU A 352 -7.79 -25.64 -3.97
C LEU A 352 -8.28 -25.39 -2.54
N LEU A 353 -9.57 -25.15 -2.35
CA LEU A 353 -10.22 -25.02 -1.04
C LEU A 353 -11.54 -25.82 -1.02
N ASP A 354 -11.81 -26.46 0.11
CA ASP A 354 -12.92 -27.37 0.30
C ASP A 354 -13.68 -27.08 1.59
N HIS A 355 -14.82 -26.37 1.45
CA HIS A 355 -15.78 -26.05 2.51
C HIS A 355 -15.14 -25.46 3.77
N ILE A 356 -14.16 -24.56 3.62
CA ILE A 356 -13.54 -23.90 4.77
C ILE A 356 -14.55 -22.95 5.41
N SER A 357 -14.69 -23.05 6.73
CA SER A 357 -15.47 -22.11 7.53
C SER A 357 -14.62 -21.55 8.67
N LEU A 358 -14.77 -20.25 8.94
CA LEU A 358 -14.01 -19.52 9.94
C LEU A 358 -14.82 -18.31 10.41
N THR A 359 -14.83 -18.06 11.72
CA THR A 359 -15.33 -16.81 12.28
C THR A 359 -14.21 -16.12 13.06
N ALA A 360 -14.02 -14.82 12.85
CA ALA A 360 -13.10 -14.00 13.61
C ALA A 360 -13.80 -12.71 14.04
N ARG A 361 -13.94 -12.50 15.34
CA ARG A 361 -14.69 -11.37 15.92
C ARG A 361 -13.77 -10.16 16.15
N PRO A 362 -14.31 -8.92 16.23
CA PRO A 362 -13.52 -7.76 16.64
C PRO A 362 -12.77 -8.03 17.95
N GLY A 363 -11.51 -7.63 18.05
CA GLY A 363 -10.69 -7.95 19.22
C GLY A 363 -9.90 -9.26 19.11
N THR A 364 -10.12 -10.05 18.06
CA THR A 364 -9.49 -11.38 17.94
C THR A 364 -8.25 -11.37 17.04
N LEU A 365 -7.22 -12.09 17.50
CA LEU A 365 -6.05 -12.48 16.71
C LEU A 365 -6.18 -13.95 16.31
N THR A 366 -6.39 -14.19 15.01
CA THR A 366 -6.57 -15.53 14.44
C THR A 366 -5.37 -15.93 13.59
N ALA A 367 -4.75 -17.07 13.88
CA ALA A 367 -3.68 -17.63 13.06
C ALA A 367 -4.21 -18.66 12.03
N ILE A 368 -3.87 -18.47 10.77
CA ILE A 368 -4.08 -19.46 9.70
C ILE A 368 -2.75 -20.19 9.46
N ILE A 369 -2.71 -21.47 9.82
CA ILE A 369 -1.51 -22.30 9.76
C ILE A 369 -1.74 -23.54 8.89
N GLY A 370 -0.66 -24.19 8.46
CA GLY A 370 -0.73 -25.36 7.59
C GLY A 370 0.54 -25.57 6.77
N GLY A 371 0.70 -26.76 6.20
CA GLY A 371 1.83 -27.09 5.34
C GLY A 371 1.95 -26.18 4.09
N SER A 372 3.09 -26.25 3.41
CA SER A 372 3.26 -25.58 2.12
C SER A 372 2.25 -26.15 1.11
N GLY A 373 1.62 -25.26 0.33
CA GLY A 373 0.60 -25.66 -0.65
C GLY A 373 -0.76 -26.06 -0.06
N ALA A 374 -1.00 -25.91 1.25
CA ALA A 374 -2.29 -26.24 1.88
C ALA A 374 -3.45 -25.32 1.46
N GLY A 375 -3.20 -24.21 0.77
CA GLY A 375 -4.23 -23.26 0.32
C GLY A 375 -4.36 -21.98 1.17
N LYS A 376 -3.47 -21.76 2.15
CA LYS A 376 -3.49 -20.56 3.04
C LYS A 376 -3.55 -19.24 2.26
N THR A 377 -2.61 -19.01 1.34
CA THR A 377 -2.56 -17.79 0.52
C THR A 377 -3.79 -17.66 -0.38
N THR A 378 -4.36 -18.78 -0.86
CA THR A 378 -5.60 -18.78 -1.63
C THR A 378 -6.78 -18.31 -0.77
N LEU A 379 -6.89 -18.81 0.46
CA LEU A 379 -7.90 -18.37 1.43
C LEU A 379 -7.76 -16.87 1.73
N SER A 380 -6.54 -16.38 1.92
CA SER A 380 -6.27 -14.96 2.15
C SER A 380 -6.76 -14.07 0.99
N ARG A 381 -6.55 -14.51 -0.25
CA ARG A 381 -7.00 -13.76 -1.44
C ARG A 381 -8.52 -13.69 -1.55
N LEU A 382 -9.22 -14.74 -1.12
CA LEU A 382 -10.69 -14.74 -1.03
C LEU A 382 -11.15 -13.79 0.08
N ILE A 383 -10.57 -13.87 1.28
CA ILE A 383 -10.94 -13.00 2.40
C ILE A 383 -10.74 -11.51 2.06
N VAL A 384 -9.69 -11.17 1.33
CA VAL A 384 -9.39 -9.78 0.93
C VAL A 384 -10.18 -9.35 -0.31
N GLY A 385 -10.92 -10.26 -0.97
CA GLY A 385 -11.73 -9.95 -2.16
C GLY A 385 -10.94 -9.84 -3.47
N TYR A 386 -9.68 -10.28 -3.53
CA TYR A 386 -8.87 -10.29 -4.77
C TYR A 386 -9.28 -11.39 -5.76
N THR A 387 -9.94 -12.43 -5.25
CA THR A 387 -10.54 -13.51 -6.02
C THR A 387 -11.90 -13.82 -5.42
N SER A 388 -12.85 -14.31 -6.21
CA SER A 388 -14.18 -14.70 -5.72
C SER A 388 -14.27 -16.21 -5.49
N PRO A 389 -14.99 -16.67 -4.46
CA PRO A 389 -15.18 -18.09 -4.20
C PRO A 389 -16.05 -18.73 -5.29
N THR A 390 -15.82 -20.02 -5.58
CA THR A 390 -16.65 -20.80 -6.49
C THR A 390 -18.01 -21.12 -5.85
N SER A 391 -18.01 -21.35 -4.54
CA SER A 391 -19.20 -21.51 -3.70
C SER A 391 -18.92 -21.10 -2.26
N GLY A 392 -19.97 -20.86 -1.48
CA GLY A 392 -19.88 -20.28 -0.14
C GLY A 392 -19.87 -18.75 -0.18
N SER A 393 -19.71 -18.13 0.98
CA SER A 393 -19.69 -16.66 1.12
C SER A 393 -18.64 -16.20 2.12
N VAL A 394 -18.14 -14.98 1.93
CA VAL A 394 -17.29 -14.29 2.89
C VAL A 394 -17.94 -12.97 3.22
N THR A 395 -18.29 -12.78 4.49
CA THR A 395 -18.91 -11.54 4.98
C THR A 395 -18.05 -10.89 6.05
N PHE A 396 -18.06 -9.56 6.11
CA PHE A 396 -17.42 -8.78 7.16
C PHE A 396 -18.38 -7.69 7.64
N GLU A 397 -18.65 -7.62 8.95
CA GLU A 397 -19.62 -6.67 9.54
C GLU A 397 -21.04 -6.77 8.94
N GLY A 398 -21.39 -7.96 8.41
CA GLY A 398 -22.67 -8.23 7.76
C GLY A 398 -22.73 -7.85 6.27
N HIS A 399 -21.64 -7.35 5.69
CA HIS A 399 -21.50 -7.06 4.26
C HIS A 399 -20.82 -8.22 3.54
N ASP A 400 -21.32 -8.62 2.38
CA ASP A 400 -20.61 -9.61 1.55
C ASP A 400 -19.43 -8.92 0.86
N ILE A 401 -18.21 -9.40 1.12
CA ILE A 401 -16.98 -8.77 0.65
C ILE A 401 -16.92 -8.75 -0.88
N HIS A 402 -17.47 -9.78 -1.54
CA HIS A 402 -17.41 -9.93 -2.98
C HIS A 402 -18.55 -9.19 -3.69
N ALA A 403 -19.73 -9.11 -3.07
CA ALA A 403 -20.85 -8.34 -3.61
C ALA A 403 -20.69 -6.82 -3.38
N GLU A 404 -20.08 -6.42 -2.26
CA GLU A 404 -19.96 -5.02 -1.82
C GLU A 404 -18.49 -4.55 -1.82
N TYR A 405 -17.63 -5.12 -2.67
CA TYR A 405 -16.19 -4.90 -2.63
C TYR A 405 -15.78 -3.42 -2.64
N ALA A 406 -16.50 -2.57 -3.38
CA ALA A 406 -16.21 -1.15 -3.51
C ALA A 406 -16.25 -0.39 -2.17
N SER A 407 -17.20 -0.70 -1.29
CA SER A 407 -17.31 -0.13 0.07
C SER A 407 -16.42 -0.87 1.07
N MET A 408 -16.13 -2.15 0.84
CA MET A 408 -15.36 -3.00 1.77
C MET A 408 -13.85 -2.87 1.63
N ARG A 409 -13.33 -2.54 0.45
CA ARG A 409 -11.87 -2.52 0.17
C ARG A 409 -11.06 -1.62 1.11
N SER A 410 -11.66 -0.58 1.69
CA SER A 410 -10.97 0.31 2.64
C SER A 410 -10.98 -0.18 4.08
N ARG A 411 -11.95 -1.04 4.42
CA ARG A 411 -12.09 -1.68 5.73
C ARG A 411 -11.12 -2.86 5.90
N ILE A 412 -10.60 -3.37 4.79
CA ILE A 412 -9.72 -4.55 4.74
C ILE A 412 -8.30 -4.12 4.37
N GLY A 413 -7.37 -4.24 5.31
CA GLY A 413 -5.94 -4.06 5.10
C GLY A 413 -5.25 -5.39 4.84
N MET A 414 -4.36 -5.43 3.84
CA MET A 414 -3.56 -6.62 3.52
C MET A 414 -2.07 -6.29 3.52
N VAL A 415 -1.31 -6.98 4.36
CA VAL A 415 0.15 -6.88 4.44
C VAL A 415 0.76 -8.14 3.81
N PRO A 416 1.36 -8.05 2.61
CA PRO A 416 1.95 -9.22 1.94
C PRO A 416 3.21 -9.72 2.67
N GLN A 417 3.67 -10.91 2.28
CA GLN A 417 4.91 -11.52 2.78
C GLN A 417 6.11 -10.58 2.58
N ASP A 418 6.35 -10.15 1.34
CA ASP A 418 7.42 -9.21 1.02
C ASP A 418 7.10 -7.79 1.50
N ASP A 419 8.12 -7.09 2.02
CA ASP A 419 7.99 -5.68 2.43
C ASP A 419 7.88 -4.76 1.21
N VAL A 420 6.65 -4.49 0.76
CA VAL A 420 6.35 -3.62 -0.38
C VAL A 420 6.38 -2.15 0.04
N VAL A 421 7.58 -1.63 0.31
CA VAL A 421 7.84 -0.22 0.70
C VAL A 421 9.03 0.33 -0.07
N HIS A 422 9.01 1.61 -0.43
CA HIS A 422 10.15 2.28 -1.05
C HIS A 422 11.36 2.33 -0.10
N ARG A 423 12.37 1.51 -0.39
CA ARG A 423 13.55 1.31 0.47
C ARG A 423 14.44 2.55 0.58
N GLN A 424 14.44 3.41 -0.45
CA GLN A 424 15.27 4.61 -0.53
C GLN A 424 14.73 5.78 0.29
N LEU A 425 13.44 5.75 0.66
CA LEU A 425 12.79 6.83 1.42
C LEU A 425 12.93 6.63 2.93
N THR A 426 12.74 7.71 3.70
CA THR A 426 12.49 7.59 5.14
C THR A 426 11.10 7.03 5.42
N VAL A 427 10.87 6.43 6.59
CA VAL A 427 9.54 5.91 6.98
C VAL A 427 8.49 7.02 6.90
N ASN A 428 8.80 8.20 7.43
CA ASN A 428 7.91 9.35 7.41
C ASN A 428 7.60 9.81 5.97
N GLN A 429 8.59 9.83 5.08
CA GLN A 429 8.37 10.15 3.66
C GLN A 429 7.48 9.12 2.97
N ALA A 430 7.74 7.83 3.18
CA ALA A 430 6.96 6.75 2.58
C ALA A 430 5.49 6.82 3.03
N LEU A 431 5.24 7.00 4.34
CA LEU A 431 3.90 7.15 4.89
C LEU A 431 3.20 8.42 4.40
N ASN A 432 3.90 9.55 4.31
CA ASN A 432 3.29 10.79 3.81
C ASN A 432 2.85 10.69 2.34
N TYR A 433 3.68 10.09 1.47
CA TYR A 433 3.29 9.88 0.07
C TYR A 433 2.12 8.90 -0.05
N ALA A 434 2.15 7.80 0.70
CA ALA A 434 1.05 6.85 0.73
C ALA A 434 -0.24 7.49 1.26
N ALA A 435 -0.16 8.29 2.32
CA ALA A 435 -1.30 9.02 2.87
C ALA A 435 -1.84 10.05 1.88
N GLU A 436 -0.99 10.73 1.10
CA GLU A 436 -1.44 11.67 0.06
C GLU A 436 -2.17 10.99 -1.12
N LEU A 437 -1.90 9.70 -1.36
CA LEU A 437 -2.56 8.90 -2.40
C LEU A 437 -3.80 8.17 -1.88
N ARG A 438 -3.81 7.73 -0.63
CA ARG A 438 -4.86 6.89 -0.02
C ARG A 438 -5.93 7.70 0.70
N LEU A 439 -5.58 8.86 1.28
CA LEU A 439 -6.54 9.70 2.00
C LEU A 439 -7.27 10.66 1.04
N PRO A 440 -8.48 11.11 1.42
CA PRO A 440 -9.21 12.13 0.67
C PRO A 440 -8.38 13.38 0.37
N PRO A 441 -8.52 13.99 -0.82
CA PRO A 441 -7.78 15.17 -1.22
C PRO A 441 -8.00 16.41 -0.32
N ASP A 442 -9.16 16.53 0.29
CA ASP A 442 -9.51 17.59 1.24
C ASP A 442 -8.84 17.42 2.62
N THR A 443 -8.11 16.33 2.85
CA THR A 443 -7.24 16.15 4.02
C THR A 443 -6.06 17.13 3.97
N SER A 444 -6.01 18.03 4.96
CA SER A 444 -4.96 19.04 5.07
C SER A 444 -3.59 18.42 5.33
N LYS A 445 -2.51 19.16 5.06
CA LYS A 445 -1.14 18.69 5.34
C LYS A 445 -0.91 18.44 6.84
N ALA A 446 -1.46 19.31 7.70
CA ALA A 446 -1.33 19.18 9.15
C ALA A 446 -2.06 17.94 9.67
N GLU A 447 -3.29 17.73 9.19
CA GLU A 447 -4.08 16.55 9.53
C GLU A 447 -3.42 15.25 9.06
N ARG A 448 -2.91 15.22 7.82
CA ARG A 448 -2.16 14.08 7.31
C ARG A 448 -0.93 13.78 8.17
N ALA A 449 -0.20 14.82 8.59
CA ALA A 449 0.96 14.65 9.46
C ALA A 449 0.56 14.07 10.83
N GLN A 450 -0.60 14.46 11.37
CA GLN A 450 -1.13 13.91 12.61
C GLN A 450 -1.52 12.43 12.46
N ILE A 451 -2.18 12.05 11.36
CA ILE A 451 -2.51 10.64 11.07
C ILE A 451 -1.23 9.80 10.98
N VAL A 452 -0.21 10.30 10.25
CA VAL A 452 1.09 9.61 10.14
C VAL A 452 1.77 9.49 11.50
N ALA A 453 1.75 10.54 12.33
CA ALA A 453 2.33 10.52 13.66
C ALA A 453 1.62 9.50 14.58
N GLN A 454 0.29 9.45 14.54
CA GLN A 454 -0.51 8.49 15.30
C GLN A 454 -0.18 7.04 14.92
N VAL A 455 -0.09 6.75 13.62
CA VAL A 455 0.27 5.40 13.13
C VAL A 455 1.71 5.02 13.53
N LEU A 456 2.64 5.97 13.50
CA LEU A 456 4.01 5.74 13.95
C LEU A 456 4.08 5.48 15.45
N GLU A 457 3.28 6.17 16.25
CA GLU A 457 3.18 5.96 17.69
C GLU A 457 2.57 4.60 18.01
N GLU A 458 1.46 4.24 17.35
CA GLU A 458 0.75 2.97 17.53
C GLU A 458 1.66 1.75 17.28
N LEU A 459 2.63 1.88 16.37
CA LEU A 459 3.56 0.79 16.02
C LEU A 459 4.96 0.94 16.67
N ASP A 460 5.13 1.88 17.61
CA ASP A 460 6.41 2.18 18.25
C ASP A 460 7.55 2.42 17.22
N MET A 461 7.23 3.21 16.20
CA MET A 461 8.11 3.56 15.07
C MET A 461 8.51 5.03 15.06
N THR A 462 8.05 5.84 16.02
CA THR A 462 8.33 7.29 16.11
C THR A 462 9.82 7.61 16.07
N LYS A 463 10.66 6.85 16.79
CA LYS A 463 12.13 7.01 16.81
C LYS A 463 12.77 6.73 15.45
N HIS A 464 12.11 5.94 14.61
CA HIS A 464 12.59 5.53 13.30
C HIS A 464 11.91 6.29 12.15
N ALA A 465 11.09 7.31 12.45
CA ALA A 465 10.38 8.10 11.45
C ALA A 465 11.31 8.67 10.35
N GLU A 466 12.47 9.20 10.75
CA GLU A 466 13.46 9.77 9.83
C GLU A 466 14.55 8.77 9.40
N THR A 467 14.44 7.50 9.81
CA THR A 467 15.34 6.45 9.35
C THR A 467 14.93 5.98 7.95
N ARG A 468 15.90 5.76 7.06
CA ARG A 468 15.64 5.18 5.74
C ARG A 468 15.18 3.72 5.88
N VAL A 469 14.23 3.32 5.05
CA VAL A 469 13.63 1.97 5.11
C VAL A 469 14.66 0.87 4.84
N ASP A 470 15.66 1.12 4.00
CA ASP A 470 16.78 0.20 3.75
C ASP A 470 17.71 -0.03 4.96
N LYS A 471 17.70 0.88 5.94
CA LYS A 471 18.51 0.79 7.17
C LYS A 471 17.75 0.19 8.36
N LEU A 472 16.46 -0.13 8.20
CA LEU A 472 15.66 -0.75 9.25
C LEU A 472 16.00 -2.22 9.44
N SER A 473 15.88 -2.71 10.67
CA SER A 473 15.88 -4.16 10.95
C SER A 473 14.70 -4.85 10.26
N GLY A 474 14.74 -6.18 10.16
CA GLY A 474 13.64 -6.95 9.58
C GLY A 474 12.29 -6.67 10.24
N GLY A 475 12.24 -6.74 11.57
CA GLY A 475 11.03 -6.46 12.33
C GLY A 475 10.53 -5.01 12.15
N GLN A 476 11.43 -4.02 12.23
CA GLN A 476 11.08 -2.61 12.04
C GLN A 476 10.53 -2.34 10.63
N ARG A 477 11.10 -2.99 9.60
CA ARG A 477 10.61 -2.86 8.24
C ARG A 477 9.22 -3.49 8.08
N LYS A 478 8.96 -4.63 8.72
CA LYS A 478 7.61 -5.20 8.76
C LYS A 478 6.62 -4.27 9.44
N ARG A 479 6.99 -3.62 10.55
CA ARG A 479 6.16 -2.59 11.19
C ARG A 479 5.88 -1.42 10.25
N ALA A 480 6.86 -0.96 9.48
CA ALA A 480 6.63 0.07 8.45
C ALA A 480 5.67 -0.41 7.34
N SER A 481 5.73 -1.69 6.95
CA SER A 481 4.78 -2.29 6.00
C SER A 481 3.34 -2.32 6.55
N VAL A 482 3.17 -2.61 7.84
CA VAL A 482 1.88 -2.54 8.57
C VAL A 482 1.40 -1.09 8.68
N ALA A 483 2.29 -0.16 9.01
CA ALA A 483 1.99 1.27 9.12
C ALA A 483 1.33 1.83 7.86
N LEU A 484 1.79 1.42 6.68
CA LEU A 484 1.19 1.83 5.41
C LEU A 484 -0.28 1.41 5.26
N GLU A 485 -0.64 0.24 5.78
CA GLU A 485 -2.05 -0.23 5.76
C GLU A 485 -2.88 0.45 6.83
N LEU A 486 -2.30 0.79 7.99
CA LEU A 486 -3.02 1.49 9.05
C LEU A 486 -3.38 2.95 8.73
N LEU A 487 -2.81 3.55 7.67
CA LEU A 487 -3.15 4.90 7.23
C LEU A 487 -4.65 5.08 6.92
N THR A 488 -5.33 4.02 6.46
CA THR A 488 -6.78 4.04 6.18
C THR A 488 -7.62 3.46 7.30
N GLN A 489 -7.01 3.16 8.46
CA GLN A 489 -7.63 2.60 9.65
C GLN A 489 -8.56 1.40 9.37
N PRO A 490 -8.05 0.33 8.75
CA PRO A 490 -8.87 -0.85 8.45
C PRO A 490 -9.34 -1.55 9.73
N SER A 491 -10.59 -2.02 9.73
CA SER A 491 -11.18 -2.82 10.80
C SER A 491 -10.76 -4.29 10.73
N LEU A 492 -10.45 -4.80 9.52
CA LEU A 492 -9.91 -6.13 9.25
C LEU A 492 -8.48 -6.01 8.74
N LEU A 493 -7.51 -6.62 9.41
CA LEU A 493 -6.11 -6.63 9.00
C LEU A 493 -5.64 -8.07 8.77
N LEU A 494 -5.27 -8.41 7.54
CA LEU A 494 -4.67 -9.70 7.18
C LEU A 494 -3.18 -9.52 6.89
N LEU A 495 -2.35 -10.38 7.50
CA LEU A 495 -0.91 -10.38 7.28
C LEU A 495 -0.46 -11.75 6.78
N ASP A 496 0.20 -11.75 5.61
CA ASP A 496 0.83 -12.94 5.05
C ASP A 496 2.28 -13.04 5.54
N GLU A 497 2.57 -14.12 6.23
CA GLU A 497 3.87 -14.49 6.78
C GLU A 497 4.66 -13.33 7.42
N PRO A 498 4.09 -12.62 8.41
CA PRO A 498 4.69 -11.40 8.93
C PRO A 498 6.00 -11.63 9.70
N THR A 499 6.31 -12.87 10.05
CA THR A 499 7.45 -13.23 10.89
C THR A 499 8.51 -14.05 10.13
N SER A 500 8.27 -14.32 8.84
CA SER A 500 9.21 -15.07 8.00
C SER A 500 10.54 -14.32 7.86
N GLY A 501 11.66 -15.03 8.11
CA GLY A 501 13.01 -14.49 7.97
C GLY A 501 13.44 -13.53 9.09
N LEU A 502 12.66 -13.43 10.18
CA LEU A 502 13.05 -12.71 11.39
C LEU A 502 13.78 -13.61 12.38
N ASP A 503 14.63 -13.02 13.22
CA ASP A 503 15.13 -13.72 14.40
C ASP A 503 13.99 -13.93 15.43
N PRO A 504 14.12 -14.89 16.35
CA PRO A 504 13.06 -15.21 17.31
C PRO A 504 12.62 -14.02 18.19
N ALA A 505 13.53 -13.10 18.52
CA ALA A 505 13.21 -11.96 19.36
C ALA A 505 12.35 -10.94 18.61
N LEU A 506 12.67 -10.67 17.34
CA LEU A 506 11.88 -9.80 16.46
C LEU A 506 10.55 -10.44 16.07
N ASP A 507 10.51 -11.76 15.86
CA ASP A 507 9.27 -12.53 15.63
C ASP A 507 8.27 -12.28 16.78
N ARG A 508 8.70 -12.50 18.02
CA ARG A 508 7.89 -12.22 19.22
C ARG A 508 7.38 -10.77 19.26
N GLN A 509 8.23 -9.81 18.95
CA GLN A 509 7.87 -8.39 18.97
C GLN A 509 6.80 -8.06 17.91
N VAL A 510 6.85 -8.68 16.74
CA VAL A 510 5.82 -8.51 15.71
C VAL A 510 4.50 -9.13 16.15
N MET A 511 4.52 -10.35 16.70
CA MET A 511 3.31 -11.02 17.18
C MET A 511 2.62 -10.27 18.33
N LEU A 512 3.39 -9.73 19.29
CA LEU A 512 2.84 -8.90 20.36
C LEU A 512 2.25 -7.57 19.85
N MET A 513 2.84 -6.98 18.82
CA MET A 513 2.27 -5.81 18.15
C MET A 513 0.93 -6.16 17.48
N LEU A 514 0.83 -7.31 16.80
CA LEU A 514 -0.43 -7.76 16.19
C LEU A 514 -1.52 -8.01 17.25
N ARG A 515 -1.15 -8.59 18.39
CA ARG A 515 -2.04 -8.72 19.56
C ARG A 515 -2.54 -7.36 20.04
N GLN A 516 -1.67 -6.36 20.16
CA GLN A 516 -2.07 -5.01 20.55
C GLN A 516 -3.02 -4.35 19.53
N LEU A 517 -2.83 -4.59 18.23
CA LEU A 517 -3.76 -4.11 17.20
C LEU A 517 -5.13 -4.78 17.31
N ALA A 518 -5.17 -6.08 17.67
CA ALA A 518 -6.40 -6.79 17.97
C ALA A 518 -7.06 -6.23 19.24
N ASP A 519 -6.32 -6.05 20.34
CA ASP A 519 -6.80 -5.46 21.60
C ASP A 519 -7.42 -4.06 21.42
N ALA A 520 -7.01 -3.33 20.38
CA ALA A 520 -7.60 -2.05 19.98
C ALA A 520 -8.97 -2.17 19.27
N GLY A 521 -9.51 -3.40 19.13
CA GLY A 521 -10.82 -3.69 18.55
C GLY A 521 -10.80 -4.17 17.10
N ARG A 522 -9.63 -4.34 16.48
CA ARG A 522 -9.53 -4.82 15.09
C ARG A 522 -9.69 -6.34 15.02
N VAL A 523 -10.13 -6.85 13.87
CA VAL A 523 -10.00 -8.26 13.51
C VAL A 523 -8.64 -8.46 12.86
N VAL A 524 -7.78 -9.28 13.44
CA VAL A 524 -6.42 -9.51 12.91
C VAL A 524 -6.25 -10.98 12.52
N LEU A 525 -5.90 -11.21 11.25
CA LEU A 525 -5.56 -12.53 10.74
C LEU A 525 -4.07 -12.59 10.40
N VAL A 526 -3.40 -13.62 10.90
CA VAL A 526 -2.00 -13.90 10.57
C VAL A 526 -1.90 -15.24 9.86
N VAL A 527 -1.41 -15.23 8.63
CA VAL A 527 -1.08 -16.44 7.90
C VAL A 527 0.38 -16.73 8.17
N THR A 528 0.69 -17.90 8.73
CA THR A 528 2.07 -18.22 9.10
C THR A 528 2.34 -19.72 9.01
N HIS A 529 3.59 -20.07 8.73
CA HIS A 529 4.12 -21.41 8.94
C HIS A 529 4.92 -21.53 10.25
N SER A 530 5.21 -20.41 10.92
CA SER A 530 5.87 -20.40 12.24
C SER A 530 4.88 -20.74 13.34
N VAL A 531 5.30 -21.63 14.23
CA VAL A 531 4.49 -22.12 15.35
C VAL A 531 4.92 -21.55 16.71
N SER A 532 6.00 -20.76 16.74
CA SER A 532 6.70 -20.36 17.98
C SER A 532 5.90 -19.44 18.91
N TYR A 533 4.88 -18.75 18.40
CA TYR A 533 4.11 -17.75 19.16
C TYR A 533 2.60 -17.88 18.93
N LEU A 534 2.12 -19.08 18.60
CA LEU A 534 0.69 -19.32 18.39
C LEU A 534 -0.13 -19.16 19.68
N ASP A 535 0.49 -19.31 20.84
CA ASP A 535 -0.15 -19.09 22.16
C ASP A 535 -0.58 -17.63 22.39
N VAL A 536 -0.10 -16.68 21.58
CA VAL A 536 -0.53 -15.27 21.61
C VAL A 536 -1.86 -15.06 20.88
N CYS A 537 -2.26 -16.02 20.03
CA CYS A 537 -3.49 -15.96 19.24
C CYS A 537 -4.68 -16.46 20.05
N ASP A 538 -5.86 -15.88 19.83
CA ASP A 538 -7.10 -16.37 20.47
C ASP A 538 -7.62 -17.62 19.76
N GLN A 539 -7.30 -17.76 18.47
CA GLN A 539 -7.81 -18.82 17.61
C GLN A 539 -6.78 -19.22 16.56
N ILE A 540 -6.81 -20.50 16.19
CA ILE A 540 -6.01 -21.10 15.13
C ILE A 540 -6.95 -21.81 14.15
N LEU A 541 -6.76 -21.58 12.85
CA LEU A 541 -7.27 -22.38 11.76
C LEU A 541 -6.13 -23.20 11.15
N LEU A 542 -6.14 -24.51 11.36
CA LEU A 542 -5.20 -25.44 10.74
C LEU A 542 -5.79 -25.95 9.41
N VAL A 543 -5.13 -25.56 8.32
CA VAL A 543 -5.49 -25.95 6.95
C VAL A 543 -4.60 -27.13 6.50
N ALA A 544 -5.25 -28.23 6.14
CA ALA A 544 -4.62 -29.42 5.60
C ALA A 544 -4.44 -29.33 4.07
N PRO A 545 -3.53 -30.13 3.47
CA PRO A 545 -3.43 -30.25 2.02
C PRO A 545 -4.79 -30.49 1.35
N GLY A 546 -4.99 -29.88 0.18
CA GLY A 546 -6.30 -29.85 -0.50
C GLY A 546 -7.26 -28.78 0.02
N GLY A 547 -6.80 -27.91 0.93
CA GLY A 547 -7.59 -26.78 1.42
C GLY A 547 -8.74 -27.20 2.31
N LYS A 548 -8.51 -28.21 3.16
CA LYS A 548 -9.48 -28.76 4.11
C LYS A 548 -9.18 -28.27 5.52
N THR A 549 -10.20 -28.06 6.33
CA THR A 549 -9.99 -27.72 7.76
C THR A 549 -9.65 -28.98 8.55
N ALA A 550 -8.53 -28.96 9.27
CA ALA A 550 -8.17 -30.01 10.23
C ALA A 550 -8.45 -29.59 11.69
N PHE A 551 -8.38 -28.29 11.99
CA PHE A 551 -8.73 -27.75 13.31
C PHE A 551 -9.12 -26.28 13.19
N CYS A 552 -10.07 -25.85 14.00
CA CYS A 552 -10.43 -24.45 14.16
C CYS A 552 -10.84 -24.22 15.62
N GLY A 553 -10.11 -23.38 16.34
CA GLY A 553 -10.39 -23.08 17.74
C GLY A 553 -9.19 -22.52 18.50
N PRO A 554 -9.30 -22.32 19.81
CA PRO A 554 -8.22 -21.82 20.66
C PRO A 554 -6.96 -22.72 20.65
N PRO A 555 -5.74 -22.15 20.76
CA PRO A 555 -4.48 -22.91 20.75
C PRO A 555 -4.38 -24.01 21.81
N ASP A 556 -4.92 -23.77 23.00
CA ASP A 556 -4.89 -24.70 24.14
C ASP A 556 -5.72 -25.98 23.89
N GLN A 557 -6.68 -25.94 22.97
CA GLN A 557 -7.52 -27.08 22.60
C GLN A 557 -6.91 -27.96 21.51
N VAL A 558 -5.78 -27.57 20.93
CA VAL A 558 -5.10 -28.32 19.85
C VAL A 558 -4.68 -29.70 20.32
N GLU A 559 -4.15 -29.82 21.54
CA GLU A 559 -3.72 -31.12 22.09
C GLU A 559 -4.89 -32.10 22.19
N ALA A 560 -6.04 -31.64 22.70
CA ALA A 560 -7.24 -32.45 22.80
C ALA A 560 -7.78 -32.87 21.42
N ALA A 561 -7.54 -32.07 20.38
CA ALA A 561 -7.94 -32.38 19.01
C ALA A 561 -7.00 -33.34 18.29
N MET A 562 -5.68 -33.16 18.48
CA MET A 562 -4.64 -33.78 17.67
C MET A 562 -3.88 -34.90 18.41
N GLY A 563 -4.10 -35.02 19.72
CA GLY A 563 -3.45 -35.98 20.61
C GLY A 563 -1.99 -35.65 20.94
N THR A 564 -1.50 -34.46 20.58
CA THR A 564 -0.14 -33.99 20.88
C THR A 564 -0.07 -32.46 20.76
N ARG A 565 0.88 -31.83 21.47
CA ARG A 565 1.26 -30.41 21.28
C ARG A 565 2.43 -30.21 20.31
N ASN A 566 3.06 -31.30 19.86
CA ASN A 566 4.19 -31.20 18.95
C ASN A 566 3.70 -30.88 17.54
N TRP A 567 3.86 -29.63 17.12
CA TRP A 567 3.46 -29.15 15.81
C TRP A 567 4.07 -29.93 14.63
N ALA A 568 5.30 -30.44 14.77
CA ALA A 568 5.91 -31.25 13.72
C ALA A 568 5.12 -32.56 13.50
N ASP A 569 4.72 -33.21 14.59
CA ASP A 569 3.90 -34.43 14.54
C ASP A 569 2.49 -34.14 14.02
N ILE A 570 1.91 -33.00 14.42
CA ILE A 570 0.59 -32.55 13.93
C ILE A 570 0.64 -32.35 12.42
N PHE A 571 1.61 -31.59 11.90
CA PHE A 571 1.74 -31.36 10.46
C PHE A 571 2.04 -32.64 9.69
N ALA A 572 2.84 -33.56 10.25
CA ALA A 572 3.10 -34.86 9.63
C ALA A 572 1.81 -35.70 9.54
N LYS A 573 1.03 -35.81 10.63
CA LYS A 573 -0.24 -36.55 10.66
C LYS A 573 -1.28 -35.96 9.71
N VAL A 574 -1.50 -34.64 9.80
CA VAL A 574 -2.48 -33.94 8.96
C VAL A 574 -2.07 -33.92 7.49
N GLY A 575 -0.76 -33.88 7.21
CA GLY A 575 -0.24 -33.98 5.85
C GLY A 575 -0.33 -35.38 5.25
N ALA A 576 -0.18 -36.43 6.07
CA ALA A 576 -0.26 -37.82 5.64
C ALA A 576 -1.70 -38.24 5.31
N ASP A 577 -2.68 -37.82 6.10
CA ASP A 577 -4.10 -38.10 5.85
C ASP A 577 -4.98 -36.85 6.10
N PRO A 578 -5.06 -35.94 5.12
CA PRO A 578 -5.87 -34.72 5.20
C PRO A 578 -7.38 -35.00 5.34
N ASP A 579 -7.85 -36.11 4.75
CA ASP A 579 -9.26 -36.49 4.72
C ASP A 579 -9.74 -36.98 6.07
N GLU A 580 -8.96 -37.83 6.73
CA GLU A 580 -9.24 -38.28 8.09
C GLU A 580 -9.22 -37.11 9.09
N ALA A 581 -8.24 -36.21 8.98
CA ALA A 581 -8.19 -35.01 9.82
C ALA A 581 -9.44 -34.12 9.66
N ASN A 582 -9.90 -33.93 8.42
CA ASN A 582 -11.13 -33.18 8.15
C ASN A 582 -12.39 -33.88 8.66
N ARG A 583 -12.46 -35.21 8.53
CA ARG A 583 -13.60 -35.99 9.03
C ARG A 583 -13.73 -35.87 10.55
N ARG A 584 -12.64 -36.05 11.29
CA ARG A 584 -12.60 -35.88 12.75
C ARG A 584 -13.01 -34.48 13.18
N PHE A 585 -12.54 -33.46 12.44
CA PHE A 585 -12.96 -32.09 12.68
C PHE A 585 -14.48 -31.92 12.51
N LYS A 586 -15.05 -32.42 11.42
CA LYS A 586 -16.50 -32.35 11.14
C LYS A 586 -17.32 -33.10 12.19
N GLU A 587 -16.88 -34.29 12.61
CA GLU A 587 -17.54 -35.07 13.68
C GLU A 587 -17.56 -34.32 15.01
N ARG A 588 -16.46 -33.64 15.36
CA ARG A 588 -16.38 -32.83 16.58
C ARG A 588 -17.21 -31.54 16.53
N ASN A 589 -17.41 -30.97 15.34
CA ASN A 589 -18.07 -29.68 15.13
C ASN A 589 -19.51 -29.78 14.60
N GLN A 590 -20.23 -30.89 14.82
CA GLN A 590 -21.62 -31.10 14.38
C GLN A 590 -22.67 -30.11 14.95
N GLN A 591 -22.26 -29.01 15.59
CA GLN A 591 -23.14 -28.00 16.19
C GLN A 591 -23.15 -26.61 15.51
N SER A 592 -22.47 -26.37 14.37
CA SER A 592 -22.44 -25.03 13.78
C SER A 592 -22.96 -24.91 12.33
N SER A 593 -24.18 -24.35 12.24
CA SER A 593 -24.83 -23.51 11.20
C SER A 593 -24.99 -23.97 9.73
N LYS A 594 -26.23 -23.77 9.26
CA LYS A 594 -26.75 -23.93 7.89
C LYS A 594 -26.22 -22.82 6.95
N PRO A 595 -25.82 -23.10 5.70
CA PRO A 595 -25.28 -22.07 4.80
C PRO A 595 -26.35 -21.07 4.32
N PRO A 596 -26.06 -19.75 4.27
CA PRO A 596 -26.90 -18.78 3.59
C PRO A 596 -26.82 -18.92 2.06
N SER A 597 -27.87 -18.48 1.37
CA SER A 597 -28.02 -18.60 -0.09
C SER A 597 -27.02 -17.71 -0.85
N PRO A 598 -26.39 -18.22 -1.94
CA PRO A 598 -25.41 -17.46 -2.72
C PRO A 598 -26.06 -16.26 -3.41
N GLN A 599 -25.48 -15.08 -3.22
CA GLN A 599 -25.75 -13.90 -4.05
C GLN A 599 -24.74 -13.88 -5.21
N SER A 600 -25.18 -13.44 -6.38
CA SER A 600 -24.31 -13.37 -7.56
C SER A 600 -23.21 -12.32 -7.34
N PRO A 601 -21.93 -12.62 -7.64
CA PRO A 601 -20.84 -11.66 -7.48
C PRO A 601 -21.09 -10.42 -8.33
N ALA A 602 -21.01 -9.25 -7.69
CA ALA A 602 -21.05 -7.98 -8.39
C ALA A 602 -19.71 -7.71 -9.08
N ASP A 603 -19.74 -6.88 -10.14
CA ASP A 603 -18.53 -6.40 -10.81
C ASP A 603 -17.64 -5.65 -9.81
N LEU A 604 -16.31 -5.76 -9.94
CA LEU A 604 -15.29 -5.37 -8.94
C LEU A 604 -15.33 -3.88 -8.50
N GLY A 605 -16.24 -3.08 -9.06
CA GLY A 605 -16.38 -1.65 -8.81
C GLY A 605 -15.18 -0.87 -9.32
N GLU A 606 -15.41 0.26 -9.99
CA GLU A 606 -14.27 1.14 -10.29
C GLU A 606 -13.84 1.86 -9.01
N PRO A 607 -12.54 1.82 -8.62
CA PRO A 607 -12.08 2.59 -7.48
C PRO A 607 -12.34 4.08 -7.72
N PRO A 608 -12.71 4.86 -6.68
CA PRO A 608 -12.86 6.30 -6.77
C PRO A 608 -11.61 6.91 -7.40
N ARG A 609 -11.80 7.59 -8.53
CA ARG A 609 -10.72 8.27 -9.24
C ARG A 609 -10.52 9.63 -8.57
N THR A 610 -9.41 9.80 -7.87
CA THR A 610 -8.95 11.13 -7.45
C THR A 610 -8.37 11.89 -8.65
N ASP A 611 -8.24 13.22 -8.51
CA ASP A 611 -7.74 14.09 -9.58
C ASP A 611 -6.39 13.63 -10.15
N LEU A 612 -6.37 13.40 -11.47
CA LEU A 612 -5.18 12.94 -12.21
C LEU A 612 -3.97 13.85 -11.98
N TRP A 613 -4.19 15.17 -11.91
CA TRP A 613 -3.14 16.16 -11.69
C TRP A 613 -2.49 16.06 -10.32
N ARG A 614 -3.29 15.79 -9.28
CA ARG A 614 -2.78 15.62 -7.93
C ARG A 614 -1.97 14.33 -7.82
N GLN A 615 -2.51 13.22 -8.33
CA GLN A 615 -1.77 11.95 -8.39
C GLN A 615 -0.44 12.15 -9.14
N LEU A 616 -0.46 12.79 -10.31
CA LEU A 616 0.73 13.07 -11.10
C LEU A 616 1.76 13.89 -10.31
N SER A 617 1.34 14.98 -9.66
CA SER A 617 2.24 15.84 -8.86
C SER A 617 2.85 15.08 -7.68
N THR A 618 2.07 14.26 -6.97
CA THR A 618 2.55 13.44 -5.85
C THR A 618 3.57 12.41 -6.32
N ILE A 619 3.28 11.68 -7.41
CA ILE A 619 4.20 10.69 -7.96
C ILE A 619 5.46 11.35 -8.52
N ALA A 620 5.34 12.52 -9.18
CA ALA A 620 6.50 13.23 -9.71
C ALA A 620 7.44 13.71 -8.58
N ARG A 621 6.89 14.29 -7.50
CA ARG A 621 7.67 14.68 -6.31
C ARG A 621 8.33 13.47 -5.66
N ARG A 622 7.60 12.36 -5.54
CA ARG A 622 8.15 11.08 -5.05
C ARG A 622 9.30 10.60 -5.95
N GLN A 623 9.13 10.62 -7.26
CA GLN A 623 10.13 10.18 -8.23
C GLN A 623 11.43 10.97 -8.12
N VAL A 624 11.34 12.31 -8.07
CA VAL A 624 12.51 13.18 -7.85
C VAL A 624 13.20 12.83 -6.54
N ARG A 625 12.42 12.60 -5.47
CA ARG A 625 12.96 12.24 -4.15
C ARG A 625 13.62 10.87 -4.14
N LEU A 626 13.10 9.89 -4.88
CA LEU A 626 13.68 8.56 -5.01
C LEU A 626 15.03 8.61 -5.71
N VAL A 627 15.12 9.34 -6.83
CA VAL A 627 16.38 9.56 -7.55
C VAL A 627 17.42 10.18 -6.61
N VAL A 628 17.09 11.32 -5.99
CA VAL A 628 18.03 12.06 -5.11
C VAL A 628 18.42 11.29 -3.85
N SER A 629 17.55 10.43 -3.33
CA SER A 629 17.83 9.63 -2.12
C SER A 629 18.81 8.47 -2.37
N ASP A 630 18.95 8.00 -3.61
CA ASP A 630 19.97 7.04 -3.99
C ASP A 630 21.28 7.76 -4.30
N ARG A 631 22.16 7.88 -3.30
CA ARG A 631 23.43 8.62 -3.42
C ARG A 631 24.34 8.02 -4.49
N GLY A 632 24.47 6.70 -4.53
CA GLY A 632 25.36 6.02 -5.48
C GLY A 632 24.87 6.23 -6.91
N TYR A 633 23.57 6.03 -7.14
CA TYR A 633 22.97 6.24 -8.44
C TYR A 633 22.93 7.71 -8.86
N THR A 634 22.62 8.64 -7.94
CA THR A 634 22.66 10.09 -8.22
C THR A 634 24.05 10.55 -8.62
N ILE A 635 25.10 10.15 -7.89
CA ILE A 635 26.49 10.50 -8.22
C ILE A 635 26.85 9.95 -9.60
N PHE A 636 26.50 8.68 -9.88
CA PHE A 636 26.73 8.07 -11.18
C PHE A 636 26.04 8.86 -12.31
N LEU A 637 24.75 9.18 -12.16
CA LEU A 637 23.99 9.97 -13.15
C LEU A 637 24.52 11.40 -13.29
N ALA A 638 25.01 12.01 -12.21
CA ALA A 638 25.57 13.36 -12.24
C ALA A 638 26.91 13.40 -12.98
N ILE A 639 27.77 12.40 -12.81
CA ILE A 639 29.08 12.30 -13.47
C ILE A 639 28.94 11.94 -14.96
N LEU A 640 27.94 11.12 -15.30
CA LEU A 640 27.76 10.57 -16.63
C LEU A 640 27.83 11.60 -17.79
N PRO A 641 27.11 12.74 -17.78
CA PRO A 641 27.20 13.74 -18.85
C PRO A 641 28.59 14.39 -18.95
N PHE A 642 29.31 14.53 -17.83
CA PHE A 642 30.69 15.04 -17.86
C PHE A 642 31.64 14.02 -18.47
N LEU A 643 31.46 12.74 -18.18
CA LEU A 643 32.26 11.67 -18.77
C LEU A 643 32.09 11.64 -20.30
N ILE A 644 30.85 11.69 -20.78
CA ILE A 644 30.54 11.74 -22.23
C ILE A 644 31.11 13.01 -22.87
N GLY A 645 30.92 14.17 -22.23
CA GLY A 645 31.48 15.43 -22.70
C GLY A 645 33.00 15.39 -22.78
N ALA A 646 33.67 14.92 -21.72
CA ALA A 646 35.13 14.79 -21.64
C ALA A 646 35.68 13.78 -22.65
N LEU A 647 35.01 12.64 -22.85
CA LEU A 647 35.40 11.65 -23.86
C LEU A 647 35.38 12.27 -25.26
N SER A 648 34.39 13.11 -25.55
CA SER A 648 34.32 13.86 -26.80
C SER A 648 35.48 14.86 -26.97
N LEU A 649 36.08 15.34 -25.87
CA LEU A 649 37.26 16.21 -25.92
C LEU A 649 38.55 15.47 -26.32
N THR A 650 38.61 14.15 -26.08
CA THR A 650 39.79 13.32 -26.41
C THR A 650 40.02 13.15 -27.91
N VAL A 651 38.99 13.40 -28.74
CA VAL A 651 39.08 13.32 -30.19
C VAL A 651 40.05 14.39 -30.70
N LYS A 652 41.26 13.99 -31.12
CA LYS A 652 42.29 14.92 -31.62
C LYS A 652 41.89 15.53 -32.96
N GLY A 653 42.26 16.79 -33.18
CA GLY A 653 42.06 17.50 -34.45
C GLY A 653 41.99 19.02 -34.27
N PRO A 654 41.94 19.77 -35.39
CA PRO A 654 41.87 21.23 -35.37
C PRO A 654 40.57 21.76 -34.73
N HIS A 655 40.56 23.05 -34.39
CA HIS A 655 39.38 23.77 -33.92
C HIS A 655 38.82 24.67 -35.03
N PRO A 656 37.48 24.77 -35.17
CA PRO A 656 36.45 24.05 -34.42
C PRO A 656 36.33 22.57 -34.85
N GLY A 657 36.12 21.67 -33.89
CA GLY A 657 36.09 20.22 -34.13
C GLY A 657 34.82 19.72 -34.82
N LEU A 658 33.76 20.53 -34.86
CA LEU A 658 32.56 20.35 -35.69
C LEU A 658 32.58 21.31 -36.90
N GLY A 659 33.78 21.56 -37.44
CA GLY A 659 34.01 22.31 -38.66
C GLY A 659 34.45 21.41 -39.83
N PRO A 660 34.68 21.99 -41.03
CA PRO A 660 35.09 21.22 -42.20
C PRO A 660 36.43 20.52 -41.94
N ALA A 661 36.45 19.20 -42.05
CA ALA A 661 37.66 18.41 -41.88
C ALA A 661 38.43 18.31 -43.19
N ASP A 662 39.73 18.54 -43.13
CA ASP A 662 40.64 18.31 -44.26
C ASP A 662 40.75 16.80 -44.53
N PRO A 663 40.33 16.29 -45.71
CA PRO A 663 40.40 14.86 -46.04
C PRO A 663 41.82 14.29 -46.05
N LEU A 664 42.83 15.12 -46.27
CA LEU A 664 44.25 14.75 -46.26
C LEU A 664 44.97 15.16 -44.97
N GLY A 665 44.25 15.81 -44.05
CA GLY A 665 44.78 16.31 -42.81
C GLY A 665 44.98 15.23 -41.73
N PRO A 666 45.48 15.60 -40.56
CA PRO A 666 45.79 14.66 -39.47
C PRO A 666 44.55 14.06 -38.79
N ALA A 667 43.35 14.62 -39.01
CA ALA A 667 42.11 14.19 -38.37
C ALA A 667 40.87 14.34 -39.30
N PRO A 668 40.83 13.61 -40.42
CA PRO A 668 39.83 13.82 -41.49
C PRO A 668 38.40 13.37 -41.10
N THR A 669 38.26 12.64 -39.99
CA THR A 669 37.01 12.06 -39.48
C THR A 669 36.60 12.63 -38.12
N GLN A 670 37.24 13.71 -37.67
CA GLN A 670 37.00 14.32 -36.37
C GLN A 670 35.51 14.65 -36.09
N PRO A 671 34.75 15.28 -37.01
CA PRO A 671 33.33 15.58 -36.78
C PRO A 671 32.48 14.31 -36.60
N GLN A 672 32.82 13.24 -37.31
CA GLN A 672 32.12 11.95 -37.21
C GLN A 672 32.27 11.36 -35.82
N TYR A 673 33.49 11.30 -35.28
CA TYR A 673 33.71 10.75 -33.94
C TYR A 673 33.02 11.57 -32.85
N ILE A 674 33.03 12.90 -32.93
CA ILE A 674 32.32 13.76 -31.97
C ILE A 674 30.80 13.50 -32.03
N MET A 675 30.22 13.42 -33.24
CA MET A 675 28.81 13.11 -33.42
C MET A 675 28.42 11.72 -32.90
N VAL A 676 29.24 10.71 -33.20
CA VAL A 676 29.04 9.34 -32.72
C VAL A 676 29.07 9.30 -31.19
N LEU A 677 30.07 9.93 -30.56
CA LEU A 677 30.19 10.00 -29.10
C LEU A 677 29.03 10.75 -28.44
N LEU A 678 28.59 11.88 -29.01
CA LEU A 678 27.42 12.61 -28.51
C LEU A 678 26.14 11.81 -28.62
N ASN A 679 25.90 11.14 -29.77
CA ASN A 679 24.69 10.37 -30.00
C ASN A 679 24.62 9.12 -29.11
N ILE A 680 25.70 8.32 -29.05
CA ILE A 680 25.77 7.15 -28.15
C ILE A 680 25.75 7.59 -26.69
N GLY A 681 26.39 8.71 -26.38
CA GLY A 681 26.34 9.30 -25.05
C GLY A 681 24.91 9.65 -24.64
N ALA A 682 24.13 10.29 -25.51
CA ALA A 682 22.72 10.57 -25.30
C ALA A 682 21.90 9.30 -25.08
N VAL A 683 22.16 8.28 -25.89
CA VAL A 683 21.53 6.95 -25.75
C VAL A 683 21.82 6.35 -24.39
N PHE A 684 23.10 6.31 -23.99
CA PHE A 684 23.53 5.70 -22.74
C PHE A 684 22.96 6.46 -21.54
N MET A 685 23.04 7.81 -21.56
CA MET A 685 22.43 8.67 -20.54
C MET A 685 20.93 8.41 -20.41
N GLY A 686 20.19 8.44 -21.53
CA GLY A 686 18.75 8.21 -21.56
C GLY A 686 18.36 6.84 -21.01
N THR A 687 18.91 5.76 -21.57
CA THR A 687 18.55 4.40 -21.15
C THR A 687 18.97 4.11 -19.70
N ALA A 688 20.12 4.63 -19.25
CA ALA A 688 20.58 4.45 -17.87
C ALA A 688 19.67 5.13 -16.83
N LEU A 689 18.98 6.23 -17.20
CA LEU A 689 18.05 6.95 -16.31
C LEU A 689 16.82 6.12 -15.92
N THR A 690 16.35 5.22 -16.79
CA THR A 690 15.01 4.62 -16.65
C THR A 690 14.99 3.10 -16.58
N ILE A 691 16.06 2.41 -16.97
CA ILE A 691 16.07 0.95 -17.09
C ILE A 691 15.78 0.20 -15.77
N ARG A 692 16.09 0.79 -14.62
CA ARG A 692 15.87 0.18 -13.29
C ARG A 692 14.50 0.50 -12.68
N ASP A 693 13.77 1.43 -13.28
CA ASP A 693 12.71 2.16 -12.59
C ASP A 693 11.41 1.35 -12.43
N LEU A 694 10.84 0.84 -13.51
CA LEU A 694 9.56 0.12 -13.46
C LEU A 694 9.68 -1.26 -12.79
N ILE A 695 10.79 -1.96 -13.05
CA ILE A 695 11.01 -3.28 -12.46
C ILE A 695 11.18 -3.23 -10.94
N GLY A 696 11.91 -2.23 -10.42
CA GLY A 696 12.14 -2.07 -8.99
C GLY A 696 10.87 -1.68 -8.22
N GLU A 697 9.90 -1.06 -8.88
CA GLU A 697 8.68 -0.55 -8.26
C GLU A 697 7.43 -1.38 -8.58
N ARG A 698 7.53 -2.43 -9.40
CA ARG A 698 6.36 -3.17 -9.92
C ARG A 698 5.40 -3.64 -8.84
N ALA A 699 5.91 -4.15 -7.73
CA ALA A 699 5.09 -4.62 -6.61
C ALA A 699 4.35 -3.47 -5.91
N ILE A 700 5.04 -2.34 -5.72
CA ILE A 700 4.46 -1.12 -5.11
C ILE A 700 3.38 -0.55 -6.02
N PHE A 701 3.67 -0.40 -7.32
CA PHE A 701 2.72 0.12 -8.29
C PHE A 701 1.42 -0.70 -8.34
N ARG A 702 1.50 -2.03 -8.38
CA ARG A 702 0.31 -2.91 -8.38
C ARG A 702 -0.55 -2.72 -7.13
N ARG A 703 0.08 -2.58 -5.97
CA ARG A 703 -0.61 -2.33 -4.69
C ARG A 703 -1.29 -0.96 -4.67
N GLU A 704 -0.59 0.09 -5.12
CA GLU A 704 -1.19 1.42 -5.21
C GLU A 704 -2.32 1.49 -6.25
N GLN A 705 -2.20 0.73 -7.34
CA GLN A 705 -3.23 0.62 -8.37
C GLN A 705 -4.50 -0.04 -7.86
N ALA A 706 -4.40 -1.06 -7.01
CA ALA A 706 -5.56 -1.69 -6.35
C ALA A 706 -6.34 -0.70 -5.47
N VAL A 707 -5.67 0.32 -4.93
CA VAL A 707 -6.29 1.36 -4.09
C VAL A 707 -6.81 2.55 -4.92
N GLY A 708 -6.50 2.63 -6.22
CA GLY A 708 -7.07 3.64 -7.14
C GLY A 708 -6.04 4.54 -7.84
N LEU A 709 -4.74 4.22 -7.78
CA LEU A 709 -3.72 4.94 -8.55
C LEU A 709 -3.94 4.73 -10.05
N SER A 710 -4.06 5.83 -10.81
CA SER A 710 -4.19 5.77 -12.26
C SER A 710 -2.86 5.40 -12.91
N THR A 711 -2.86 4.38 -13.77
CA THR A 711 -1.73 4.04 -14.66
C THR A 711 -1.27 5.22 -15.52
N THR A 712 -2.19 6.07 -15.98
CA THR A 712 -1.87 7.27 -16.77
C THR A 712 -1.06 8.29 -15.96
N ALA A 713 -1.58 8.71 -14.79
CA ALA A 713 -0.90 9.64 -13.89
C ALA A 713 0.49 9.14 -13.48
N TYR A 714 0.62 7.84 -13.17
CA TYR A 714 1.91 7.21 -12.84
C TYR A 714 2.94 7.33 -13.97
N LEU A 715 2.56 6.94 -15.20
CA LEU A 715 3.47 7.01 -16.35
C LEU A 715 3.80 8.45 -16.74
N LEU A 716 2.80 9.34 -16.81
CA LEU A 716 3.05 10.74 -17.15
C LEU A 716 3.96 11.43 -16.13
N ALA A 717 3.80 11.15 -14.85
CA ALA A 717 4.69 11.67 -13.81
C ALA A 717 6.14 11.24 -14.04
N LYS A 718 6.38 9.95 -14.29
CA LYS A 718 7.71 9.41 -14.55
C LYS A 718 8.31 10.00 -15.83
N ILE A 719 7.56 10.01 -16.92
CA ILE A 719 8.01 10.57 -18.20
C ILE A 719 8.42 12.03 -18.03
N THR A 720 7.57 12.84 -17.39
CA THR A 720 7.87 14.26 -17.15
C THR A 720 9.16 14.44 -16.38
N VAL A 721 9.34 13.69 -15.28
CA VAL A 721 10.57 13.76 -14.46
C VAL A 721 11.80 13.34 -15.26
N PHE A 722 11.74 12.18 -15.95
CA PHE A 722 12.88 11.69 -16.71
C PHE A 722 13.21 12.55 -17.93
N CYS A 723 12.23 13.17 -18.58
CA CYS A 723 12.47 14.14 -19.65
C CYS A 723 13.27 15.35 -19.14
N VAL A 724 12.97 15.85 -17.94
CA VAL A 724 13.73 16.96 -17.32
C VAL A 724 15.17 16.54 -17.04
N PHE A 725 15.39 15.37 -16.44
CA PHE A 725 16.74 14.86 -16.18
C PHE A 725 17.53 14.62 -17.47
N ALA A 726 16.91 13.99 -18.48
CA ALA A 726 17.53 13.72 -19.78
C ALA A 726 17.95 15.00 -20.49
N THR A 727 17.08 16.03 -20.46
CA THR A 727 17.36 17.35 -21.06
C THR A 727 18.50 18.06 -20.34
N LEU A 728 18.54 18.01 -19.00
CA LEU A 728 19.63 18.60 -18.22
C LEU A 728 20.98 17.91 -18.49
N GLN A 729 21.01 16.58 -18.55
CA GLN A 729 22.22 15.83 -18.89
C GLN A 729 22.71 16.15 -20.32
N ALA A 730 21.79 16.21 -21.29
CA ALA A 730 22.09 16.60 -22.66
C ALA A 730 22.65 18.03 -22.75
N ALA A 731 22.12 18.97 -21.94
CA ALA A 731 22.63 20.34 -21.87
C ALA A 731 24.09 20.36 -21.39
N VAL A 732 24.40 19.66 -20.31
CA VAL A 732 25.77 19.57 -19.76
C VAL A 732 26.74 19.00 -20.79
N ALA A 733 26.40 17.86 -21.41
CA ALA A 733 27.26 17.23 -22.42
C ALA A 733 27.50 18.16 -23.62
N THR A 734 26.45 18.83 -24.12
CA THR A 734 26.55 19.74 -25.26
C THR A 734 27.36 20.99 -24.93
N ILE A 735 27.21 21.56 -23.73
CA ILE A 735 28.00 22.71 -23.27
C ILE A 735 29.50 22.36 -23.19
N ILE A 736 29.85 21.19 -22.65
CA ILE A 736 31.26 20.74 -22.57
C ILE A 736 31.85 20.61 -23.96
N VAL A 737 31.14 20.01 -24.91
CA VAL A 737 31.61 19.90 -26.30
C VAL A 737 31.72 21.26 -26.96
N ARG A 738 30.76 22.17 -26.77
CA ARG A 738 30.86 23.55 -27.27
C ARG A 738 32.12 24.26 -26.75
N LEU A 739 32.39 24.18 -25.45
CA LEU A 739 33.54 24.84 -24.83
C LEU A 739 34.87 24.24 -25.28
N GLY A 740 34.95 22.91 -25.37
CA GLY A 740 36.21 22.23 -25.66
C GLY A 740 36.47 21.92 -27.13
N LYS A 741 35.45 21.96 -28.02
CA LYS A 741 35.61 21.74 -29.48
C LYS A 741 35.17 22.91 -30.33
N GLY A 742 34.46 23.90 -29.79
CA GLY A 742 33.92 25.03 -30.53
C GLY A 742 32.50 24.78 -31.05
N ALA A 743 31.87 25.83 -31.57
CA ALA A 743 30.53 25.74 -32.15
C ALA A 743 30.56 25.08 -33.54
N PRO A 744 29.47 24.38 -33.94
CA PRO A 744 29.31 23.93 -35.32
C PRO A 744 29.38 25.11 -36.29
N THR A 745 30.06 24.95 -37.43
CA THR A 745 30.30 26.04 -38.39
C THR A 745 29.15 26.26 -39.36
N ALA A 746 28.33 25.24 -39.62
CA ALA A 746 27.17 25.35 -40.50
C ALA A 746 26.08 26.21 -39.86
N HIS A 747 25.38 27.01 -40.66
CA HIS A 747 24.14 27.64 -40.23
C HIS A 747 23.11 26.54 -39.92
N PRO A 748 22.41 26.60 -38.79
CA PRO A 748 21.51 25.52 -38.45
C PRO A 748 20.25 25.58 -39.32
N PRO A 749 19.62 24.43 -39.60
CA PRO A 749 18.34 24.41 -40.31
C PRO A 749 17.23 25.09 -39.48
N PHE A 750 17.35 25.13 -38.14
CA PHE A 750 16.37 25.70 -37.22
C PHE A 750 17.04 26.48 -36.05
N PHE A 751 16.29 27.34 -35.34
CA PHE A 751 16.69 28.12 -34.14
C PHE A 751 17.76 29.23 -34.28
N GLY A 752 18.37 29.45 -35.44
CA GLY A 752 19.35 30.53 -35.66
C GLY A 752 20.69 30.39 -34.89
N ASN A 753 20.84 29.35 -34.07
CA ASN A 753 22.06 29.03 -33.33
C ASN A 753 22.39 27.53 -33.42
N SER A 754 23.54 27.20 -34.02
CA SER A 754 23.93 25.81 -34.33
C SER A 754 24.19 24.96 -33.09
N THR A 755 24.63 25.57 -31.99
CA THR A 755 24.76 24.85 -30.72
C THR A 755 23.39 24.49 -30.15
N PHE A 756 22.40 25.39 -30.27
CA PHE A 756 21.07 25.13 -29.75
C PHE A 756 20.37 24.04 -30.55
N SER A 757 20.52 24.03 -31.88
CA SER A 757 20.02 22.96 -32.74
C SER A 757 20.63 21.60 -32.36
N LEU A 758 21.96 21.54 -32.17
CA LEU A 758 22.65 20.33 -31.69
C LEU A 758 22.16 19.90 -30.30
N PHE A 759 21.96 20.83 -29.37
CA PHE A 759 21.41 20.55 -28.05
C PHE A 759 20.02 19.90 -28.13
N VAL A 760 19.12 20.46 -28.96
CA VAL A 760 17.76 19.92 -29.14
C VAL A 760 17.81 18.49 -29.69
N THR A 761 18.72 18.20 -30.63
CA THR A 761 18.95 16.84 -31.10
C THR A 761 19.40 15.92 -29.99
N VAL A 762 20.47 16.27 -29.27
CA VAL A 762 21.03 15.43 -28.20
C VAL A 762 19.99 15.19 -27.09
N ALA A 763 19.22 16.23 -26.74
CA ALA A 763 18.12 16.12 -25.77
C ALA A 763 16.99 15.21 -26.27
N GLY A 764 16.56 15.36 -27.53
CA GLY A 764 15.54 14.51 -28.15
C GLY A 764 15.93 13.04 -28.19
N THR A 765 17.17 12.74 -28.58
CA THR A 765 17.73 11.37 -28.55
C THR A 765 17.75 10.83 -27.13
N CYS A 766 18.24 11.62 -26.17
CA CYS A 766 18.32 11.22 -24.77
C CYS A 766 16.93 10.89 -24.20
N VAL A 767 15.91 11.71 -24.49
CA VAL A 767 14.52 11.48 -24.09
C VAL A 767 13.95 10.20 -24.73
N ALA A 768 14.13 10.02 -26.04
CA ALA A 768 13.64 8.82 -26.72
C ALA A 768 14.33 7.54 -26.19
N SER A 769 15.63 7.58 -25.90
CA SER A 769 16.36 6.48 -25.28
C SER A 769 15.97 6.24 -23.81
N ALA A 770 15.51 7.27 -23.09
CA ALA A 770 14.89 7.10 -21.77
C ALA A 770 13.54 6.40 -21.86
N MET A 771 12.72 6.67 -22.88
CA MET A 771 11.48 5.93 -23.12
C MET A 771 11.75 4.47 -23.50
N LEU A 772 12.80 4.22 -24.30
CA LEU A 772 13.28 2.86 -24.59
C LEU A 772 13.73 2.14 -23.30
N GLY A 773 14.42 2.83 -22.39
CA GLY A 773 14.79 2.25 -21.10
C GLY A 773 13.59 1.88 -20.23
N LEU A 774 12.51 2.69 -20.23
CA LEU A 774 11.25 2.34 -19.56
C LEU A 774 10.61 1.09 -20.21
N LEU A 775 10.62 1.00 -21.54
CA LEU A 775 10.15 -0.17 -22.26
C LEU A 775 10.89 -1.44 -21.84
N LEU A 776 12.22 -1.39 -21.82
CA LEU A 776 13.06 -2.52 -21.38
C LEU A 776 12.80 -2.87 -19.91
N SER A 777 12.64 -1.88 -19.05
CA SER A 777 12.32 -2.08 -17.62
C SER A 777 10.96 -2.75 -17.43
N ALA A 778 9.95 -2.41 -18.25
CA ALA A 778 8.61 -3.01 -18.19
C ALA A 778 8.58 -4.48 -18.65
N CYS A 779 9.47 -4.85 -19.59
CA CYS A 779 9.59 -6.21 -20.11
C CYS A 779 10.43 -7.13 -19.21
N ALA A 780 11.36 -6.57 -18.45
CA ALA A 780 12.23 -7.33 -17.56
C ALA A 780 11.44 -8.01 -16.42
N GLN A 781 11.82 -9.24 -16.08
CA GLN A 781 11.17 -10.03 -15.04
C GLN A 781 11.92 -10.00 -13.71
N SER A 782 13.25 -9.83 -13.73
CA SER A 782 14.10 -9.71 -12.53
C SER A 782 15.12 -8.58 -12.63
N ASN A 783 15.54 -8.07 -11.46
CA ASN A 783 16.58 -7.03 -11.39
C ASN A 783 17.93 -7.49 -11.97
N GLU A 784 18.17 -8.80 -12.03
CA GLU A 784 19.38 -9.38 -12.61
C GLU A 784 19.47 -9.19 -14.13
N GLN A 785 18.32 -9.08 -14.81
CA GLN A 785 18.25 -8.89 -16.27
C GLN A 785 18.59 -7.46 -16.71
N ILE A 786 18.64 -6.50 -15.78
CA ILE A 786 18.84 -5.08 -16.10
C ILE A 786 20.17 -4.84 -16.84
N MET A 787 21.28 -5.37 -16.32
CA MET A 787 22.60 -5.08 -16.89
C MET A 787 22.79 -5.71 -18.28
N PRO A 788 22.45 -7.01 -18.50
CA PRO A 788 22.49 -7.58 -19.85
C PRO A 788 21.61 -6.82 -20.85
N LEU A 789 20.39 -6.44 -20.46
CA LEU A 789 19.48 -5.67 -21.32
C LEU A 789 20.05 -4.28 -21.66
N LEU A 790 20.69 -3.62 -20.69
CA LEU A 790 21.37 -2.34 -20.93
C LEU A 790 22.46 -2.48 -21.98
N VAL A 791 23.35 -3.48 -21.82
CA VAL A 791 24.48 -3.69 -22.72
C VAL A 791 24.00 -4.03 -24.13
N VAL A 792 23.06 -4.97 -24.27
CA VAL A 792 22.49 -5.35 -25.58
C VAL A 792 21.81 -4.15 -26.24
N SER A 793 21.06 -3.35 -25.49
CA SER A 793 20.40 -2.15 -26.00
C SER A 793 21.40 -1.11 -26.51
N ILE A 794 22.49 -0.84 -25.76
CA ILE A 794 23.52 0.12 -26.17
C ILE A 794 24.29 -0.40 -27.40
N MET A 795 24.67 -1.67 -27.41
CA MET A 795 25.38 -2.27 -28.55
C MET A 795 24.52 -2.30 -29.81
N SER A 796 23.22 -2.59 -29.68
CA SER A 796 22.26 -2.51 -30.78
C SER A 796 22.17 -1.08 -31.33
N GLN A 797 21.99 -0.09 -30.44
CA GLN A 797 21.90 1.32 -30.82
C GLN A 797 23.19 1.85 -31.45
N LEU A 798 24.35 1.39 -31.00
CA LEU A 798 25.65 1.69 -31.59
C LEU A 798 25.72 1.27 -33.06
N VAL A 799 25.35 0.00 -33.33
CA VAL A 799 25.37 -0.60 -34.67
C VAL A 799 24.35 0.08 -35.59
N PHE A 800 23.12 0.31 -35.10
CA PHE A 800 22.03 0.85 -35.90
C PHE A 800 22.02 2.39 -36.05
N SER A 801 22.88 3.11 -35.32
CA SER A 801 23.00 4.56 -35.43
C SER A 801 23.50 5.06 -36.79
N SER A 802 23.94 4.18 -37.68
CA SER A 802 24.52 4.46 -39.01
C SER A 802 25.82 5.27 -39.03
N GLY A 803 26.30 5.76 -37.88
CA GLY A 803 27.46 6.65 -37.79
C GLY A 803 28.83 5.96 -37.90
N MET A 804 28.94 4.67 -37.55
CA MET A 804 30.19 3.89 -37.72
C MET A 804 30.06 2.80 -38.78
N ILE A 805 28.89 2.18 -38.86
CA ILE A 805 28.57 1.12 -39.82
C ILE A 805 27.47 1.67 -40.71
N PRO A 806 27.69 1.78 -42.04
CA PRO A 806 26.65 2.26 -42.94
C PRO A 806 25.50 1.24 -43.00
N VAL A 807 24.31 1.70 -42.70
CA VAL A 807 23.08 0.89 -42.68
C VAL A 807 22.23 1.11 -43.94
N TYR A 808 22.34 2.29 -44.56
CA TYR A 808 21.59 2.67 -45.76
C TYR A 808 21.83 1.69 -46.92
N GLN A 809 20.75 1.30 -47.63
CA GLN A 809 20.72 0.33 -48.74
C GLN A 809 21.08 -1.11 -48.34
N ARG A 810 21.04 -1.44 -47.04
CA ARG A 810 21.19 -2.82 -46.57
C ARG A 810 19.84 -3.35 -46.11
N PHE A 811 19.18 -4.07 -47.02
CA PHE A 811 17.89 -4.72 -46.76
C PHE A 811 17.90 -5.53 -45.46
N GLY A 812 16.89 -5.35 -44.62
CA GLY A 812 16.75 -5.94 -43.29
C GLY A 812 17.42 -5.14 -42.17
N LEU A 813 18.64 -4.63 -42.39
CA LEU A 813 19.34 -3.81 -41.39
C LEU A 813 18.76 -2.40 -41.30
N GLU A 814 18.33 -1.84 -42.42
CA GLU A 814 17.74 -0.50 -42.51
C GLU A 814 16.40 -0.41 -41.78
N GLU A 815 15.52 -1.39 -42.00
CA GLU A 815 14.20 -1.46 -41.38
C GLU A 815 14.31 -1.68 -39.87
N LEU A 816 15.27 -2.48 -39.42
CA LEU A 816 15.54 -2.67 -37.99
C LEU A 816 16.07 -1.39 -37.33
N ALA A 817 16.88 -0.60 -38.05
CA ALA A 817 17.42 0.65 -37.51
C ALA A 817 16.34 1.71 -37.28
N TRP A 818 15.23 1.70 -38.02
CA TRP A 818 14.11 2.64 -37.82
C TRP A 818 13.47 2.54 -36.43
N LEU A 819 13.58 1.39 -35.77
CA LEU A 819 13.10 1.17 -34.41
C LEU A 819 14.05 1.68 -33.33
N THR A 820 15.20 2.26 -33.69
CA THR A 820 16.21 2.70 -32.72
C THR A 820 16.28 4.23 -32.62
N PRO A 821 16.24 4.82 -31.41
CA PRO A 821 16.39 6.26 -31.25
C PRO A 821 17.72 6.78 -31.79
N ALA A 822 18.78 5.98 -31.69
CA ALA A 822 20.12 6.34 -32.12
C ALA A 822 20.22 6.65 -33.62
N ARG A 823 19.42 5.98 -34.47
CA ARG A 823 19.38 6.24 -35.93
C ARG A 823 18.89 7.65 -36.23
N TRP A 824 17.72 7.99 -35.69
CA TRP A 824 17.07 9.28 -35.89
C TRP A 824 17.82 10.42 -35.18
N GLY A 825 18.39 10.14 -34.01
CA GLY A 825 19.27 11.07 -33.30
C GLY A 825 20.53 11.43 -34.08
N TYR A 826 21.17 10.45 -34.71
CA TYR A 826 22.33 10.68 -35.55
C TYR A 826 21.97 11.46 -36.82
N ALA A 827 20.85 11.11 -37.47
CA ALA A 827 20.36 11.79 -38.67
C ALA A 827 20.00 13.25 -38.42
N ALA A 828 19.22 13.53 -37.36
CA ALA A 828 18.88 14.90 -36.96
C ALA A 828 20.13 15.73 -36.67
N GLY A 829 21.13 15.13 -36.01
CA GLY A 829 22.38 15.80 -35.71
C GLY A 829 23.22 16.06 -36.96
N ALA A 830 23.29 15.08 -37.87
CA ALA A 830 23.97 15.20 -39.16
C ALA A 830 23.36 16.32 -40.00
N SER A 831 22.03 16.38 -40.08
CA SER A 831 21.31 17.47 -40.74
C SER A 831 21.56 18.81 -40.03
N SER A 832 21.62 18.83 -38.70
CA SER A 832 21.84 20.07 -37.93
C SER A 832 23.21 20.72 -38.15
N ILE A 833 24.27 19.94 -38.37
CA ILE A 833 25.64 20.44 -38.51
C ILE A 833 26.16 20.43 -39.96
N ASP A 834 25.31 20.04 -40.92
CA ASP A 834 25.70 19.80 -42.31
C ASP A 834 26.83 18.78 -42.45
N PHE A 835 26.67 17.63 -41.79
CA PHE A 835 27.70 16.59 -41.72
C PHE A 835 28.28 16.14 -43.07
N PRO A 836 27.50 15.97 -44.16
CA PRO A 836 28.04 15.63 -45.47
C PRO A 836 29.03 16.66 -46.03
N SER A 837 28.89 17.93 -45.66
CA SER A 837 29.86 18.98 -46.04
C SER A 837 31.15 18.93 -45.21
N LEU A 838 31.05 18.45 -43.96
CA LEU A 838 32.14 18.45 -43.00
C LEU A 838 33.12 17.28 -43.19
N VAL A 839 32.64 16.12 -43.65
CA VAL A 839 33.46 14.91 -43.82
C VAL A 839 33.43 14.45 -45.28
N LYS A 840 34.54 14.67 -45.99
CA LYS A 840 34.70 14.32 -47.42
C LYS A 840 35.72 13.19 -47.63
N VAL A 841 35.59 12.13 -46.83
CA VAL A 841 36.46 10.95 -46.87
C VAL A 841 35.74 9.82 -47.63
N LYS A 842 36.36 9.29 -48.68
CA LYS A 842 35.74 8.31 -49.60
C LYS A 842 35.27 7.01 -48.90
N GLN A 843 35.94 6.63 -47.81
CA GLN A 843 35.61 5.45 -47.01
C GLN A 843 34.37 5.62 -46.12
N ILE A 844 33.90 6.86 -45.93
CA ILE A 844 32.72 7.17 -45.10
C ILE A 844 31.59 7.60 -46.03
N PRO A 845 30.60 6.73 -46.29
CA PRO A 845 29.49 7.06 -47.15
C PRO A 845 28.61 8.12 -46.47
N THR A 846 28.56 9.32 -47.04
CA THR A 846 27.71 10.45 -46.58
C THR A 846 26.49 10.66 -47.46
N ASN A 847 26.19 9.70 -48.34
CA ASN A 847 25.11 9.73 -49.32
C ASN A 847 23.74 9.31 -48.78
N ASP A 848 23.62 9.08 -47.47
CA ASP A 848 22.34 8.80 -46.83
C ASP A 848 21.41 10.02 -46.96
N PRO A 849 20.23 9.88 -47.61
CA PRO A 849 19.32 11.00 -47.83
C PRO A 849 18.91 11.70 -46.54
N ILE A 850 18.80 10.98 -45.42
CA ILE A 850 18.37 11.59 -44.14
C ILE A 850 19.50 12.33 -43.41
N TRP A 851 20.71 12.37 -43.95
CA TRP A 851 21.81 13.18 -43.40
C TRP A 851 21.94 14.55 -44.06
N GLN A 852 21.19 14.80 -45.13
CA GLN A 852 21.29 16.06 -45.87
C GLN A 852 20.86 17.25 -45.01
N HIS A 853 21.57 18.36 -45.15
CA HIS A 853 21.27 19.60 -44.46
C HIS A 853 19.97 20.21 -44.98
N SER A 854 18.86 19.96 -44.27
CA SER A 854 17.54 20.39 -44.68
C SER A 854 16.61 20.55 -43.48
N LYS A 855 15.79 21.61 -43.51
CA LYS A 855 14.78 21.87 -42.48
C LYS A 855 13.76 20.74 -42.38
N HIS A 856 13.32 20.21 -43.53
CA HIS A 856 12.32 19.16 -43.56
C HIS A 856 12.85 17.86 -42.95
N ILE A 857 14.10 17.51 -43.26
CA ILE A 857 14.75 16.29 -42.77
C ILE A 857 14.94 16.37 -41.26
N PHE A 858 15.49 17.47 -40.75
CA PHE A 858 15.63 17.68 -39.32
C PHE A 858 14.30 17.57 -38.56
N VAL A 859 13.23 18.21 -39.05
CA VAL A 859 11.90 18.14 -38.43
C VAL A 859 11.34 16.72 -38.49
N PHE A 860 11.53 16.02 -39.61
CA PHE A 860 11.10 14.63 -39.77
C PHE A 860 11.80 13.70 -38.77
N ASP A 861 13.12 13.79 -38.62
CA ASP A 861 13.88 12.96 -37.69
C ASP A 861 13.48 13.23 -36.23
N MET A 862 13.30 14.51 -35.87
CA MET A 862 12.80 14.89 -34.54
C MET A 862 11.36 14.42 -34.30
N ALA A 863 10.50 14.47 -35.32
CA ALA A 863 9.15 13.92 -35.24
C ALA A 863 9.16 12.40 -35.07
N MET A 864 10.12 11.71 -35.68
CA MET A 864 10.29 10.27 -35.53
C MET A 864 10.77 9.88 -34.13
N LEU A 865 11.70 10.65 -33.54
CA LEU A 865 12.08 10.48 -32.13
C LEU A 865 10.89 10.65 -31.18
N LEU A 866 10.03 11.65 -31.44
CA LEU A 866 8.79 11.84 -30.68
C LEU A 866 7.82 10.67 -30.89
N PHE A 867 7.65 10.21 -32.12
CA PHE A 867 6.80 9.07 -32.45
C PHE A 867 7.26 7.80 -31.72
N LEU A 868 8.55 7.47 -31.75
CA LEU A 868 9.13 6.34 -31.02
C LEU A 868 8.89 6.48 -29.51
N SER A 869 9.09 7.68 -28.95
CA SER A 869 8.83 7.96 -27.54
C SER A 869 7.37 7.67 -27.14
N VAL A 870 6.42 8.08 -27.97
CA VAL A 870 4.98 7.83 -27.78
C VAL A 870 4.67 6.34 -27.94
N ALA A 871 5.22 5.69 -28.96
CA ALA A 871 5.00 4.27 -29.23
C ALA A 871 5.51 3.37 -28.10
N TYR A 872 6.74 3.60 -27.61
CA TYR A 872 7.29 2.88 -26.46
C TYR A 872 6.43 3.09 -25.20
N THR A 873 6.05 4.34 -24.93
CA THR A 873 5.18 4.67 -23.80
C THR A 873 3.81 4.00 -23.91
N GLY A 874 3.23 3.98 -25.10
CA GLY A 874 1.96 3.32 -25.38
C GLY A 874 2.02 1.82 -25.11
N PHE A 875 3.10 1.16 -25.53
CA PHE A 875 3.34 -0.25 -25.22
C PHE A 875 3.51 -0.47 -23.71
N VAL A 876 4.33 0.34 -23.03
CA VAL A 876 4.51 0.25 -21.56
C VAL A 876 3.17 0.36 -20.86
N ARG A 877 2.35 1.35 -21.21
CA ARG A 877 0.99 1.54 -20.68
C ARG A 877 0.12 0.31 -20.89
N TRP A 878 0.13 -0.27 -22.08
CA TRP A 878 -0.63 -1.47 -22.41
C TRP A 878 -0.16 -2.70 -21.60
N HIS A 879 1.14 -2.80 -21.33
CA HIS A 879 1.73 -3.93 -20.63
C HIS A 879 1.54 -3.87 -19.10
N ILE A 880 1.60 -2.68 -18.49
CA ILE A 880 1.53 -2.54 -17.02
C ILE A 880 0.12 -2.38 -16.46
N ARG A 881 -0.89 -2.08 -17.30
CA ARG A 881 -2.27 -1.94 -16.84
C ARG A 881 -2.78 -3.26 -16.26
N LEU A 882 -3.60 -3.20 -15.20
CA LEU A 882 -4.31 -4.38 -14.70
C LEU A 882 -5.16 -4.96 -15.84
N LYS A 883 -5.04 -6.28 -16.07
CA LYS A 883 -6.00 -7.00 -16.91
C LYS A 883 -7.31 -6.99 -16.11
N ARG A 884 -8.28 -6.24 -16.63
CA ARG A 884 -9.64 -6.22 -16.10
C ARG A 884 -10.29 -7.56 -16.38
#